data_AF-A0A3A1Y670-F1
#
_entry.id   AF-A0A3A1Y670-F1
#
_cell.length_a   1.000
_cell.length_b   1.000
_cell.length_c   1.000
_cell.angle_alpha   90.00
_cell.angle_beta   90.00
_cell.angle_gamma   90.00
#
_symmetry.space_group_name_H-M   'P 1'
#
loop_
_entity.id
_entity.type
_entity.pdbx_description
1 polymer ?
#
loop_
_entity_poly.entity_id
_entity_poly.type
_entity_poly.pdbx_seq_one_letter_code
_entity_poly.pdbx_strand_id
1 'polypeptide(L)'
;MALTSAAALAMMLTTNTFAETNTQQQNTNSNQQNTNNNQQNKNKSATAPATAETFSGNYSLQFDPNANYTLQAIQVHGRVIIVRAYENVVYVAHPQDPTYESMNIYIPQAYFYGQEINGYTVDTAPIFMPNAIGGYMPATPMQLGGMQVNTTDPTEVKFPPPPRPGKQHAKGQPGQQPATQAQQGQQPPADGQQPPADGQQGQKPADANAQQGQKPADAKHGQRPADAKHGQRPADANQGPRHGAKGQPPMPQRGERRQGEDRTAAMKEALAKGMIVVSPGARGRTLEAQDGSYYGKAPAAIVDLKAAVRYLHANDKVMPGDANKIIANGTSAGGALSALLGATGNQQAYEPYLKQLGAADASDAIFAVSAYAPITNLDHADAAYEWLFNGVNNYKAIKVSMLDYNVQRTYTNGTLTEEQQKVSDQLKALFPEYLNSLNLKANGTNLTLDSNGNGSFKQYVADKLKESAQRAYDAHPRHFHVAEYPWLTLKGGKVTSVDLDKYAQWVERQKTPPAFDGLDLSTGENNLFGNAKTNNQHFTKYAYDNSKVSSSMADPEVVKMMNPMYYIDSSNKPGVAEYWRIRHGSLDKDTSLAIPTMLALKLENNGYDVNFQFAWNTPHSGDYDLPQLFAWIENITKPQDQLKRPEKLENRPEPQGPEAGAPGAPAPAGDQGQAPAQAPATSEGN
;
A
#
# COMPACT_ATOMS: atom_id res chain seq x y z
N MET A 1 10.40 -5.79 74.06
CA MET A 1 8.95 -5.55 74.22
C MET A 1 8.46 -4.70 73.04
N ALA A 2 7.16 -4.37 72.97
CA ALA A 2 6.48 -4.02 71.73
C ALA A 2 6.53 -2.53 71.31
N LEU A 3 6.49 -2.32 69.99
CA LEU A 3 5.71 -1.33 69.22
C LEU A 3 5.23 -0.02 69.91
N THR A 4 5.48 1.14 69.30
CA THR A 4 4.49 1.82 68.42
C THR A 4 4.97 3.15 67.79
N SER A 5 4.44 3.42 66.58
CA SER A 5 4.07 4.73 65.98
C SER A 5 5.10 5.86 65.70
N ALA A 6 4.89 6.52 64.55
CA ALA A 6 5.79 7.51 63.94
C ALA A 6 5.32 8.98 64.09
N ALA A 7 6.26 9.91 63.88
CA ALA A 7 6.02 11.28 63.39
C ALA A 7 7.31 11.80 62.73
N ALA A 8 7.23 12.85 61.89
CA ALA A 8 8.38 13.40 61.15
C ALA A 8 8.40 14.93 61.15
N LEU A 9 9.60 15.54 61.26
CA LEU A 9 9.95 16.80 60.60
C LEU A 9 11.48 16.98 60.53
N ALA A 10 11.95 17.95 59.74
CA ALA A 10 13.37 18.17 59.42
C ALA A 10 14.06 19.27 60.24
N MET A 11 15.38 19.16 60.34
CA MET A 11 16.37 20.12 60.83
C MET A 11 17.73 19.75 60.18
N MET A 12 18.74 20.61 60.00
CA MET A 12 18.85 22.07 59.84
C MET A 12 20.35 22.37 59.61
N LEU A 13 20.71 23.49 58.94
CA LEU A 13 22.04 24.16 59.04
C LEU A 13 23.27 23.37 58.49
N THR A 14 24.47 23.94 58.18
CA THR A 14 25.02 25.32 58.29
C THR A 14 26.21 25.53 57.32
N THR A 15 26.53 26.79 56.94
CA THR A 15 27.89 27.37 56.64
C THR A 15 28.82 26.82 55.52
N ASN A 16 29.76 27.57 54.92
CA ASN A 16 29.86 29.01 54.55
C ASN A 16 31.09 29.26 53.62
N THR A 17 31.06 30.33 52.81
CA THR A 17 32.13 31.33 52.43
C THR A 17 33.64 31.04 52.68
N PHE A 18 34.64 31.52 51.90
CA PHE A 18 34.77 32.32 50.64
C PHE A 18 36.28 32.32 50.20
N ALA A 19 36.57 32.77 48.96
CA ALA A 19 37.87 33.28 48.43
C ALA A 19 39.11 32.31 48.44
N GLU A 20 39.85 32.07 47.35
CA GLU A 20 40.51 32.95 46.35
C GLU A 20 41.78 33.69 46.82
N THR A 21 42.94 33.31 46.28
CA THR A 21 43.88 34.15 45.47
C THR A 21 45.22 33.41 45.24
N ASN A 22 46.15 33.82 44.37
CA ASN A 22 46.09 34.22 42.95
C ASN A 22 47.53 34.54 42.47
N THR A 23 48.04 33.91 41.41
CA THR A 23 49.11 34.50 40.57
C THR A 23 49.10 33.93 39.16
N GLN A 24 49.54 34.74 38.19
CA GLN A 24 49.44 34.48 36.74
C GLN A 24 50.81 34.50 36.06
N GLN A 25 50.90 33.85 34.87
CA GLN A 25 51.55 34.25 33.60
C GLN A 25 51.90 32.97 32.80
N GLN A 26 51.84 32.91 31.46
CA GLN A 26 51.62 33.95 30.44
C GLN A 26 51.05 33.34 29.13
N ASN A 27 50.36 34.16 28.31
CA ASN A 27 49.98 33.93 26.90
C ASN A 27 48.95 32.80 26.61
N THR A 28 48.06 32.89 25.60
CA THR A 28 47.88 33.90 24.52
C THR A 28 46.47 34.52 24.47
N ASN A 29 46.39 35.66 23.78
CA ASN A 29 45.18 36.37 23.32
C ASN A 29 44.13 35.48 22.61
N SER A 30 42.85 35.87 22.49
CA SER A 30 42.00 36.82 23.25
C SER A 30 40.59 36.80 22.63
N ASN A 31 39.51 36.60 23.41
CA ASN A 31 38.16 36.94 22.92
C ASN A 31 37.15 37.09 24.07
N GLN A 32 36.71 38.33 24.32
CA GLN A 32 35.53 38.65 25.13
C GLN A 32 34.55 39.47 24.28
N GLN A 33 33.49 38.82 23.79
CA GLN A 33 32.24 39.47 23.38
C GLN A 33 31.12 38.41 23.27
N ASN A 34 29.86 38.87 23.30
CA ASN A 34 28.64 38.08 23.09
C ASN A 34 28.23 37.03 24.14
N THR A 35 28.26 37.38 25.43
CA THR A 35 27.22 36.87 26.37
C THR A 35 25.93 37.68 26.22
N ASN A 36 25.31 37.67 25.03
CA ASN A 36 24.01 38.31 24.79
C ASN A 36 23.34 37.78 23.50
N ASN A 37 23.03 36.49 23.44
CA ASN A 37 22.34 35.92 22.26
C ASN A 37 21.54 34.61 22.51
N ASN A 38 20.98 34.43 23.72
CA ASN A 38 20.30 33.17 24.11
C ASN A 38 18.79 33.30 24.39
N GLN A 39 18.12 34.26 23.73
CA GLN A 39 16.64 34.40 23.74
C GLN A 39 16.01 34.65 22.36
N GLN A 40 16.76 34.54 21.25
CA GLN A 40 16.22 34.73 19.88
C GLN A 40 16.22 33.49 18.97
N ASN A 41 16.79 32.35 19.40
CA ASN A 41 16.74 31.09 18.64
C ASN A 41 15.57 30.17 19.07
N LYS A 42 14.35 30.73 19.10
CA LYS A 42 13.08 29.99 19.10
C LYS A 42 12.08 30.65 18.14
N ASN A 43 12.41 30.64 16.84
CA ASN A 43 11.48 30.70 15.70
C ASN A 43 12.24 30.76 14.36
N LYS A 44 12.73 29.60 13.88
CA LYS A 44 13.10 29.37 12.48
C LYS A 44 13.28 27.87 12.21
N SER A 45 12.95 27.44 10.99
CA SER A 45 12.96 26.05 10.52
C SER A 45 11.84 25.13 11.04
N ALA A 46 10.59 25.56 10.86
CA ALA A 46 9.60 24.67 10.25
C ALA A 46 9.51 25.09 8.77
N THR A 47 9.83 24.19 7.84
CA THR A 47 9.89 24.54 6.41
C THR A 47 8.48 24.51 5.82
N ALA A 48 7.78 25.64 5.88
CA ALA A 48 6.45 25.77 5.31
C ALA A 48 6.47 25.37 3.81
N PRO A 49 5.60 24.44 3.37
CA PRO A 49 5.53 24.05 1.97
C PRO A 49 5.02 25.23 1.12
N ALA A 50 5.46 25.30 -0.13
CA ALA A 50 4.95 26.29 -1.06
C ALA A 50 3.46 26.05 -1.33
N THR A 51 2.71 27.14 -1.42
CA THR A 51 1.35 27.14 -1.93
C THR A 51 1.40 27.15 -3.45
N ALA A 52 0.93 26.07 -4.09
CA ALA A 52 0.33 26.19 -5.40
C ALA A 52 -0.76 27.29 -5.36
N GLU A 53 -1.07 27.96 -6.48
CA GLU A 53 -2.09 29.02 -6.49
C GLU A 53 -3.42 28.51 -5.93
N THR A 54 -3.74 28.95 -4.71
CA THR A 54 -4.77 28.32 -3.88
C THR A 54 -6.17 28.60 -4.40
N PHE A 55 -7.01 27.57 -4.39
CA PHE A 55 -8.46 27.75 -4.46
C PHE A 55 -8.92 28.79 -3.43
N SER A 56 -9.56 29.86 -3.89
CA SER A 56 -9.88 31.05 -3.08
C SER A 56 -11.26 31.01 -2.43
N GLY A 57 -11.99 29.90 -2.57
CA GLY A 57 -13.22 29.62 -1.83
C GLY A 57 -12.96 28.76 -0.59
N ASN A 58 -14.01 28.53 0.19
CA ASN A 58 -14.01 27.56 1.29
C ASN A 58 -14.96 26.41 0.92
N TYR A 59 -14.49 25.17 0.94
CA TYR A 59 -15.36 24.00 0.85
C TYR A 59 -16.12 23.78 2.17
N SER A 60 -17.38 23.36 2.09
CA SER A 60 -18.15 22.94 3.26
C SER A 60 -17.73 21.54 3.68
N LEU A 61 -17.40 21.39 4.98
CA LEU A 61 -17.07 20.08 5.57
C LEU A 61 -18.27 19.41 6.25
N GLN A 62 -19.49 19.90 5.99
CA GLN A 62 -20.73 19.29 6.46
C GLN A 62 -21.22 18.27 5.42
N PHE A 63 -21.40 17.02 5.83
CA PHE A 63 -21.96 15.95 5.02
C PHE A 63 -23.50 15.98 5.08
N ASP A 64 -24.16 16.05 3.93
CA ASP A 64 -25.61 15.82 3.84
C ASP A 64 -25.87 14.39 3.32
N PRO A 65 -26.34 13.46 4.18
CA PRO A 65 -26.64 12.09 3.77
C PRO A 65 -27.79 11.99 2.73
N ASN A 66 -28.56 13.05 2.49
CA ASN A 66 -29.73 13.05 1.61
C ASN A 66 -29.57 13.90 0.33
N ALA A 67 -28.42 14.55 0.12
CA ALA A 67 -28.12 15.31 -1.09
C ALA A 67 -26.90 14.73 -1.85
N ASN A 68 -26.73 15.18 -3.09
CA ASN A 68 -25.51 15.01 -3.90
C ASN A 68 -25.00 13.56 -4.10
N TYR A 69 -25.87 12.55 -3.92
CA TYR A 69 -25.55 11.15 -4.21
C TYR A 69 -26.16 10.69 -5.54
N THR A 70 -25.56 9.66 -6.12
CA THR A 70 -26.18 8.83 -7.17
C THR A 70 -26.48 7.44 -6.61
N LEU A 71 -27.44 6.71 -7.21
CA LEU A 71 -27.70 5.32 -6.83
C LEU A 71 -26.93 4.39 -7.77
N GLN A 72 -25.99 3.63 -7.21
CA GLN A 72 -25.24 2.61 -7.95
C GLN A 72 -25.62 1.21 -7.48
N ALA A 73 -25.86 0.30 -8.42
CA ALA A 73 -26.02 -1.11 -8.16
C ALA A 73 -24.71 -1.87 -8.46
N ILE A 74 -24.32 -2.78 -7.57
CA ILE A 74 -23.25 -3.76 -7.79
C ILE A 74 -23.83 -5.18 -7.66
N GLN A 75 -23.18 -6.17 -8.28
CA GLN A 75 -23.50 -7.58 -8.10
C GLN A 75 -22.31 -8.32 -7.48
N VAL A 76 -22.54 -9.01 -6.36
CA VAL A 76 -21.52 -9.72 -5.58
C VAL A 76 -22.08 -11.07 -5.15
N HIS A 77 -21.36 -12.16 -5.46
CA HIS A 77 -21.82 -13.55 -5.26
C HIS A 77 -23.25 -13.83 -5.79
N GLY A 78 -23.64 -13.14 -6.86
CA GLY A 78 -24.98 -13.20 -7.47
C GLY A 78 -26.03 -12.27 -6.84
N ARG A 79 -25.84 -11.81 -5.60
CA ARG A 79 -26.72 -10.84 -4.92
C ARG A 79 -26.52 -9.44 -5.51
N VAL A 80 -27.61 -8.67 -5.67
CA VAL A 80 -27.56 -7.24 -6.03
C VAL A 80 -27.55 -6.39 -4.76
N ILE A 81 -26.70 -5.37 -4.74
CA ILE A 81 -26.61 -4.39 -3.65
C ILE A 81 -26.72 -3.00 -4.28
N ILE A 82 -27.62 -2.17 -3.78
CA ILE A 82 -27.75 -0.76 -4.18
C ILE A 82 -27.07 0.09 -3.10
N VAL A 83 -26.28 1.09 -3.52
CA VAL A 83 -25.60 2.05 -2.64
C VAL A 83 -25.94 3.47 -3.03
N ARG A 84 -25.94 4.38 -2.04
CA ARG A 84 -25.74 5.82 -2.30
C ARG A 84 -24.24 6.05 -2.51
N ALA A 85 -23.90 6.61 -3.67
CA ALA A 85 -22.55 6.96 -4.07
C ALA A 85 -22.39 8.49 -4.05
N TYR A 86 -21.60 9.00 -3.11
CA TYR A 86 -21.21 10.40 -2.99
C TYR A 86 -19.77 10.50 -3.49
N GLU A 87 -19.56 11.01 -4.69
CA GLU A 87 -18.27 10.95 -5.38
C GLU A 87 -17.66 12.35 -5.52
N ASN A 88 -16.33 12.46 -5.34
CA ASN A 88 -15.57 13.72 -5.33
C ASN A 88 -15.89 14.65 -4.13
N VAL A 89 -16.17 14.09 -2.95
CA VAL A 89 -16.37 14.83 -1.69
C VAL A 89 -15.04 15.43 -1.23
N VAL A 90 -14.86 16.74 -1.36
CA VAL A 90 -13.65 17.45 -0.88
C VAL A 90 -13.64 17.46 0.66
N TYR A 91 -12.53 17.01 1.28
CA TYR A 91 -12.45 16.76 2.72
C TYR A 91 -11.67 17.80 3.53
N VAL A 92 -11.21 18.87 2.88
CA VAL A 92 -10.49 20.02 3.47
C VAL A 92 -11.10 21.33 2.99
N ALA A 93 -11.13 22.37 3.85
CA ALA A 93 -11.75 23.64 3.48
C ALA A 93 -10.95 24.40 2.40
N HIS A 94 -9.63 24.21 2.37
CA HIS A 94 -8.65 24.91 1.52
C HIS A 94 -7.72 23.89 0.81
N PRO A 95 -8.22 23.08 -0.14
CA PRO A 95 -7.38 22.17 -0.91
C PRO A 95 -6.39 22.93 -1.80
N GLN A 96 -5.23 22.30 -2.04
CA GLN A 96 -4.24 22.74 -3.02
C GLN A 96 -4.52 22.10 -4.39
N ASP A 97 -5.02 20.86 -4.42
CA ASP A 97 -5.64 20.24 -5.59
C ASP A 97 -6.81 19.31 -5.19
N PRO A 98 -8.09 19.74 -5.36
CA PRO A 98 -9.25 18.93 -5.00
C PRO A 98 -9.42 17.66 -5.86
N THR A 99 -8.64 17.48 -6.94
CA THR A 99 -8.55 16.21 -7.70
C THR A 99 -8.01 15.07 -6.83
N TYR A 100 -7.16 15.42 -5.86
CA TYR A 100 -6.55 14.47 -4.92
C TYR A 100 -7.04 14.69 -3.48
N GLU A 101 -7.34 15.93 -3.09
CA GLU A 101 -7.88 16.28 -1.77
C GLU A 101 -9.41 16.10 -1.68
N SER A 102 -9.90 15.01 -2.26
CA SER A 102 -11.31 14.56 -2.21
C SER A 102 -11.43 13.05 -2.01
N MET A 103 -12.63 12.57 -1.70
CA MET A 103 -12.93 11.16 -1.44
C MET A 103 -14.25 10.71 -2.07
N ASN A 104 -14.39 9.41 -2.29
CA ASN A 104 -15.66 8.77 -2.66
C ASN A 104 -16.21 8.01 -1.46
N ILE A 105 -17.52 8.13 -1.21
CA ILE A 105 -18.23 7.47 -0.12
C ILE A 105 -19.34 6.60 -0.72
N TYR A 106 -19.39 5.33 -0.33
CA TYR A 106 -20.38 4.36 -0.78
C TYR A 106 -21.09 3.74 0.42
N ILE A 107 -22.39 4.03 0.56
CA ILE A 107 -23.22 3.62 1.70
C ILE A 107 -24.34 2.69 1.20
N PRO A 108 -24.50 1.47 1.75
CA PRO A 108 -25.62 0.60 1.40
C PRO A 108 -26.98 1.28 1.58
N GLN A 109 -27.80 1.31 0.53
CA GLN A 109 -29.11 2.00 0.52
C GLN A 109 -30.07 1.46 1.60
N ALA A 110 -29.89 0.19 1.99
CA ALA A 110 -30.67 -0.49 3.03
C ALA A 110 -30.67 0.25 4.38
N TYR A 111 -29.54 0.91 4.74
CA TYR A 111 -29.42 1.65 6.00
C TYR A 111 -30.34 2.87 6.08
N PHE A 112 -30.67 3.48 4.95
CA PHE A 112 -31.64 4.59 4.88
C PHE A 112 -33.10 4.13 5.05
N TYR A 113 -33.32 2.82 5.17
CA TYR A 113 -34.62 2.21 5.51
C TYR A 113 -34.57 1.43 6.84
N GLY A 114 -33.53 1.64 7.66
CA GLY A 114 -33.38 0.99 8.97
C GLY A 114 -33.16 -0.53 8.91
N GLN A 115 -32.71 -1.06 7.77
CA GLN A 115 -32.42 -2.49 7.62
C GLN A 115 -31.03 -2.83 8.15
N GLU A 116 -30.83 -4.07 8.60
CA GLU A 116 -29.52 -4.61 8.97
C GLU A 116 -28.87 -5.36 7.80
N ILE A 117 -27.53 -5.30 7.70
CA ILE A 117 -26.74 -6.14 6.79
C ILE A 117 -25.75 -6.96 7.61
N ASN A 118 -25.91 -8.29 7.61
CA ASN A 118 -25.06 -9.25 8.34
C ASN A 118 -24.89 -8.93 9.86
N GLY A 119 -25.85 -8.24 10.49
CA GLY A 119 -25.81 -7.83 11.89
C GLY A 119 -25.23 -6.44 12.16
N TYR A 120 -24.87 -5.67 11.12
CA TYR A 120 -24.59 -4.24 11.23
C TYR A 120 -25.85 -3.41 10.98
N THR A 121 -26.02 -2.35 11.78
CA THR A 121 -27.03 -1.29 11.63
C THR A 121 -26.42 -0.05 10.96
N VAL A 122 -27.28 0.95 10.68
CA VAL A 122 -26.87 2.29 10.22
C VAL A 122 -25.82 2.95 11.14
N ASP A 123 -25.86 2.70 12.46
CA ASP A 123 -24.97 3.31 13.47
C ASP A 123 -23.78 2.41 13.90
N THR A 124 -23.65 1.20 13.33
CA THR A 124 -22.65 0.21 13.78
C THR A 124 -21.84 -0.41 12.66
N ALA A 125 -22.17 -0.11 11.39
CA ALA A 125 -21.42 -0.53 10.22
C ALA A 125 -19.99 0.08 10.23
N PRO A 126 -18.93 -0.74 10.17
CA PRO A 126 -17.58 -0.23 10.13
C PRO A 126 -17.26 0.43 8.78
N ILE A 127 -16.34 1.39 8.80
CA ILE A 127 -15.91 2.11 7.60
C ILE A 127 -14.63 1.46 7.07
N PHE A 128 -14.74 0.70 5.99
CA PHE A 128 -13.59 0.17 5.26
C PHE A 128 -12.99 1.27 4.37
N MET A 129 -11.73 1.64 4.61
CA MET A 129 -11.09 2.81 4.00
C MET A 129 -9.89 2.45 3.10
N PRO A 130 -10.12 1.96 1.87
CA PRO A 130 -9.06 1.60 0.94
C PRO A 130 -8.53 2.82 0.16
N ASN A 131 -7.19 2.92 0.05
CA ASN A 131 -6.52 3.93 -0.76
C ASN A 131 -5.81 3.33 -1.99
N ALA A 132 -5.69 4.12 -3.06
CA ALA A 132 -5.09 3.70 -4.33
C ALA A 132 -3.58 4.04 -4.48
N ILE A 133 -2.90 4.44 -3.41
CA ILE A 133 -1.55 5.03 -3.46
C ILE A 133 -0.49 3.94 -3.74
N GLY A 134 0.34 4.15 -4.74
CA GLY A 134 1.43 3.24 -5.12
C GLY A 134 2.72 4.00 -5.43
N GLY A 135 3.87 3.53 -4.93
CA GLY A 135 5.16 4.19 -5.13
C GLY A 135 5.21 5.66 -4.70
N TYR A 136 4.37 6.04 -3.73
CA TYR A 136 4.13 7.42 -3.24
C TYR A 136 3.70 8.43 -4.33
N MET A 137 3.19 7.94 -5.46
CA MET A 137 2.55 8.75 -6.49
C MET A 137 1.22 9.31 -6.00
N PRO A 138 0.75 10.47 -6.52
CA PRO A 138 -0.60 10.95 -6.25
C PRO A 138 -1.65 9.95 -6.73
N ALA A 139 -2.78 9.88 -6.03
CA ALA A 139 -3.87 8.96 -6.32
C ALA A 139 -5.23 9.64 -6.09
N THR A 140 -6.12 9.53 -7.07
CA THR A 140 -7.53 9.94 -6.95
C THR A 140 -8.32 8.92 -6.12
N PRO A 141 -9.52 9.27 -5.62
CA PRO A 141 -10.47 8.30 -5.07
C PRO A 141 -10.69 7.07 -5.94
N MET A 142 -10.90 5.91 -5.32
CA MET A 142 -11.31 4.70 -6.04
C MET A 142 -12.79 4.80 -6.42
N GLN A 143 -13.07 4.60 -7.72
CA GLN A 143 -14.41 4.55 -8.27
C GLN A 143 -14.98 3.13 -8.13
N LEU A 144 -16.19 2.96 -7.57
CA LEU A 144 -16.83 1.65 -7.37
C LEU A 144 -17.19 0.96 -8.69
N GLY A 145 -17.50 1.73 -9.73
CA GLY A 145 -17.88 1.21 -11.05
C GLY A 145 -19.18 0.40 -11.02
N GLY A 146 -20.15 0.82 -10.20
CA GLY A 146 -21.49 0.23 -10.20
C GLY A 146 -22.33 0.68 -11.40
N MET A 147 -23.38 -0.06 -11.69
CA MET A 147 -24.40 0.33 -12.65
C MET A 147 -25.23 1.47 -12.05
N GLN A 148 -25.24 2.64 -12.69
CA GLN A 148 -26.14 3.74 -12.31
C GLN A 148 -27.61 3.29 -12.48
N VAL A 149 -28.43 3.50 -11.45
CA VAL A 149 -29.85 3.07 -11.40
C VAL A 149 -30.75 4.16 -10.83
N ASN A 150 -32.03 4.13 -11.19
CA ASN A 150 -33.06 5.06 -10.71
C ASN A 150 -34.06 4.40 -9.74
N THR A 151 -33.72 3.24 -9.18
CA THR A 151 -34.55 2.48 -8.24
C THR A 151 -33.79 2.18 -6.95
N THR A 152 -34.54 1.94 -5.87
CA THR A 152 -34.02 1.48 -4.58
C THR A 152 -34.38 0.01 -4.30
N ASP A 153 -35.11 -0.66 -5.20
CA ASP A 153 -35.41 -2.09 -5.13
C ASP A 153 -34.34 -2.91 -5.90
N PRO A 154 -33.56 -3.78 -5.23
CA PRO A 154 -32.53 -4.58 -5.89
C PRO A 154 -33.09 -5.68 -6.82
N THR A 155 -34.39 -6.02 -6.74
CA THR A 155 -35.04 -7.03 -7.58
C THR A 155 -35.43 -6.51 -8.96
N GLU A 156 -35.57 -5.19 -9.11
CA GLU A 156 -35.82 -4.54 -10.41
C GLU A 156 -34.55 -4.48 -11.29
N VAL A 157 -33.37 -4.51 -10.67
CA VAL A 157 -32.07 -4.34 -11.34
C VAL A 157 -31.66 -5.62 -12.09
N LYS A 158 -31.50 -5.50 -13.41
CA LYS A 158 -31.13 -6.62 -14.29
C LYS A 158 -29.74 -6.42 -14.87
N PHE A 159 -28.75 -7.06 -14.26
CA PHE A 159 -27.39 -7.12 -14.80
C PHE A 159 -27.38 -7.90 -16.13
N PRO A 160 -26.58 -7.47 -17.14
CA PRO A 160 -26.37 -8.27 -18.33
C PRO A 160 -25.67 -9.59 -17.95
N PRO A 161 -25.98 -10.71 -18.63
CA PRO A 161 -25.30 -11.97 -18.37
C PRO A 161 -23.79 -11.81 -18.62
N PRO A 162 -22.92 -12.41 -17.78
CA PRO A 162 -21.47 -12.27 -17.95
C PRO A 162 -21.04 -12.74 -19.35
N PRO A 163 -20.05 -12.07 -19.98
CA PRO A 163 -19.62 -12.42 -21.32
C PRO A 163 -19.20 -13.88 -21.37
N ARG A 164 -19.85 -14.67 -22.23
CA ARG A 164 -19.56 -16.10 -22.38
C ARG A 164 -18.08 -16.26 -22.70
N PRO A 165 -17.31 -17.12 -21.99
CA PRO A 165 -15.91 -17.33 -22.30
C PRO A 165 -15.79 -17.80 -23.75
N GLY A 166 -15.15 -16.96 -24.57
CA GLY A 166 -15.05 -17.19 -26.01
C GLY A 166 -14.35 -18.51 -26.28
N LYS A 167 -14.91 -19.33 -27.18
CA LYS A 167 -14.20 -20.50 -27.69
C LYS A 167 -12.90 -20.02 -28.32
N GLN A 168 -11.77 -20.38 -27.73
CA GLN A 168 -10.46 -20.19 -28.37
C GLN A 168 -10.48 -20.97 -29.68
N HIS A 169 -10.57 -20.25 -30.81
CA HIS A 169 -10.54 -20.89 -32.12
C HIS A 169 -9.17 -21.57 -32.31
N ALA A 170 -9.21 -22.87 -32.59
CA ALA A 170 -8.01 -23.68 -32.76
C ALA A 170 -7.15 -23.18 -33.93
N LYS A 171 -5.84 -23.40 -33.81
CA LYS A 171 -4.79 -22.92 -34.72
C LYS A 171 -5.10 -23.27 -36.19
N GLY A 172 -5.19 -22.26 -37.04
CA GLY A 172 -4.96 -22.40 -38.48
C GLY A 172 -3.47 -22.23 -38.80
N GLN A 173 -2.91 -23.10 -39.63
CA GLN A 173 -1.54 -22.94 -40.17
C GLN A 173 -1.54 -22.04 -41.43
N PRO A 174 -0.39 -21.43 -41.78
CA PRO A 174 -0.32 -20.44 -42.86
C PRO A 174 -0.31 -21.10 -44.25
N GLY A 175 -1.08 -20.56 -45.20
CA GLY A 175 -1.02 -20.99 -46.60
C GLY A 175 -1.93 -20.21 -47.57
N GLN A 176 -1.29 -19.68 -48.62
CA GLN A 176 -1.85 -19.33 -49.94
C GLN A 176 -2.88 -18.19 -50.07
N GLN A 177 -2.52 -17.22 -50.92
CA GLN A 177 -3.45 -16.29 -51.57
C GLN A 177 -4.24 -17.01 -52.67
N PRO A 178 -5.37 -16.44 -53.11
CA PRO A 178 -5.45 -16.07 -54.54
C PRO A 178 -5.65 -14.57 -54.76
N ALA A 179 -5.15 -14.09 -55.91
CA ALA A 179 -5.68 -12.91 -56.60
C ALA A 179 -6.69 -13.39 -57.69
N THR A 180 -7.45 -12.59 -58.43
CA THR A 180 -7.41 -11.16 -58.77
C THR A 180 -8.84 -10.65 -58.99
N GLN A 181 -9.06 -9.33 -58.91
CA GLN A 181 -9.40 -8.47 -60.07
C GLN A 181 -9.56 -7.01 -59.60
N ALA A 182 -9.47 -6.06 -60.54
CA ALA A 182 -9.40 -4.63 -60.25
C ALA A 182 -10.32 -3.82 -61.17
N GLN A 183 -10.71 -2.63 -60.72
CA GLN A 183 -11.11 -1.52 -61.59
C GLN A 183 -10.67 -0.17 -60.98
N GLN A 184 -10.67 0.87 -61.81
CA GLN A 184 -9.94 2.14 -61.61
C GLN A 184 -10.90 3.29 -61.28
N GLY A 185 -10.43 4.38 -60.64
CA GLY A 185 -11.26 5.60 -60.50
C GLY A 185 -10.80 6.70 -59.54
N GLN A 186 -9.85 7.53 -59.98
CA GLN A 186 -9.80 9.01 -59.83
C GLN A 186 -10.31 9.73 -58.53
N GLN A 187 -9.40 10.45 -57.87
CA GLN A 187 -9.62 11.82 -57.33
C GLN A 187 -9.72 12.84 -58.50
N PRO A 188 -10.12 14.14 -58.35
CA PRO A 188 -10.32 15.00 -57.14
C PRO A 188 -11.79 15.54 -57.09
N PRO A 189 -12.20 16.69 -56.46
CA PRO A 189 -11.50 17.74 -55.70
C PRO A 189 -12.13 18.09 -54.32
N ALA A 190 -12.59 19.33 -54.10
CA ALA A 190 -12.97 19.93 -52.81
C ALA A 190 -14.04 21.04 -52.97
N ASP A 191 -14.40 21.67 -51.83
CA ASP A 191 -15.24 22.87 -51.62
C ASP A 191 -16.75 22.80 -51.93
N GLY A 192 -17.59 23.25 -50.97
CA GLY A 192 -19.03 23.45 -51.24
C GLY A 192 -19.99 23.54 -50.04
N GLN A 193 -20.15 24.75 -49.49
CA GLN A 193 -21.39 25.28 -48.86
C GLN A 193 -21.96 24.67 -47.56
N GLN A 194 -22.24 25.57 -46.60
CA GLN A 194 -22.98 25.35 -45.36
C GLN A 194 -24.15 26.37 -45.30
N PRO A 195 -25.40 25.98 -44.94
CA PRO A 195 -26.53 26.91 -44.86
C PRO A 195 -26.61 27.66 -43.51
N PRO A 196 -27.31 28.82 -43.41
CA PRO A 196 -27.22 29.75 -42.28
C PRO A 196 -28.50 29.87 -41.42
N ALA A 197 -28.36 30.40 -40.20
CA ALA A 197 -29.28 31.38 -39.57
C ALA A 197 -28.76 31.90 -38.20
N ASP A 198 -28.58 33.21 -38.14
CA ASP A 198 -28.80 34.22 -37.08
C ASP A 198 -29.35 33.79 -35.69
N GLY A 199 -29.05 34.48 -34.57
CA GLY A 199 -28.17 35.64 -34.36
C GLY A 199 -28.77 36.72 -33.43
N GLN A 200 -28.03 37.16 -32.41
CA GLN A 200 -28.26 38.45 -31.69
C GLN A 200 -26.99 38.93 -30.96
N GLN A 201 -27.00 40.17 -30.44
CA GLN A 201 -25.78 41.01 -30.29
C GLN A 201 -25.55 41.57 -28.87
N GLY A 202 -24.30 41.92 -28.59
CA GLY A 202 -23.93 42.95 -27.60
C GLY A 202 -22.97 42.47 -26.49
N GLN A 203 -21.99 43.25 -26.02
CA GLN A 203 -21.44 44.54 -26.50
C GLN A 203 -19.92 44.59 -26.23
N LYS A 204 -19.21 45.51 -26.91
CA LYS A 204 -17.77 45.77 -26.75
C LYS A 204 -17.55 47.04 -25.90
N PRO A 205 -16.37 47.24 -25.31
CA PRO A 205 -15.55 48.39 -25.70
C PRO A 205 -14.10 48.02 -26.09
N ALA A 206 -13.32 48.99 -26.56
CA ALA A 206 -12.00 48.80 -27.15
C ALA A 206 -10.98 49.85 -26.66
N ASP A 207 -9.83 49.86 -27.33
CA ASP A 207 -8.85 50.96 -27.44
C ASP A 207 -7.85 51.15 -26.27
N ALA A 208 -6.57 51.54 -26.50
CA ALA A 208 -5.75 51.45 -27.72
C ALA A 208 -4.23 51.69 -27.47
N ASN A 209 -3.41 51.22 -28.43
CA ASN A 209 -2.22 51.89 -29.00
C ASN A 209 -0.78 51.78 -28.40
N ALA A 210 0.19 51.88 -29.34
CA ALA A 210 1.52 52.53 -29.25
C ALA A 210 2.78 51.86 -28.60
N GLN A 211 3.38 50.93 -29.36
CA GLN A 211 4.72 51.05 -30.02
C GLN A 211 6.10 51.19 -29.29
N GLN A 212 7.07 50.48 -29.90
CA GLN A 212 8.55 50.71 -30.02
C GLN A 212 9.52 50.30 -28.87
N GLY A 213 10.56 49.53 -29.24
CA GLY A 213 11.64 49.04 -28.35
C GLY A 213 12.58 48.01 -29.00
N GLN A 214 13.66 48.46 -29.64
CA GLN A 214 14.57 47.78 -30.59
C GLN A 214 15.23 46.41 -30.21
N LYS A 215 15.64 45.66 -31.26
CA LYS A 215 16.57 44.49 -31.28
C LYS A 215 18.04 44.91 -31.01
N PRO A 216 19.06 44.02 -30.79
CA PRO A 216 19.32 42.67 -31.37
C PRO A 216 19.62 41.58 -30.29
N ALA A 217 20.28 40.40 -30.47
CA ALA A 217 21.03 39.78 -31.58
C ALA A 217 21.06 38.22 -31.56
N ASP A 218 21.28 37.65 -32.75
CA ASP A 218 21.97 36.41 -33.20
C ASP A 218 22.38 35.23 -32.27
N ALA A 219 21.94 34.02 -32.65
CA ALA A 219 22.73 32.77 -32.73
C ALA A 219 22.05 31.78 -33.73
N LYS A 220 22.75 30.75 -34.24
CA LYS A 220 22.32 29.93 -35.41
C LYS A 220 22.08 28.44 -35.12
N HIS A 221 21.26 27.80 -35.97
CA HIS A 221 21.06 26.34 -36.07
C HIS A 221 22.30 25.57 -36.56
N GLY A 222 22.38 24.30 -36.13
CA GLY A 222 23.19 23.23 -36.74
C GLY A 222 23.58 22.16 -35.71
N GLN A 223 23.72 20.87 -36.02
CA GLN A 223 23.25 20.10 -37.19
C GLN A 223 23.24 18.60 -36.80
N ARG A 224 22.44 17.75 -37.48
CA ARG A 224 22.30 16.31 -37.16
C ARG A 224 22.93 15.44 -38.27
N PRO A 225 23.85 14.51 -37.94
CA PRO A 225 24.40 13.58 -38.93
C PRO A 225 23.72 12.19 -38.91
N ALA A 226 23.42 11.71 -40.11
CA ALA A 226 23.63 10.33 -40.57
C ALA A 226 24.64 10.41 -41.74
N ASP A 227 25.22 9.37 -42.35
CA ASP A 227 24.96 7.93 -42.40
C ASP A 227 26.28 7.14 -42.41
N ALA A 228 26.22 5.80 -42.21
CA ALA A 228 27.21 4.86 -42.74
C ALA A 228 26.56 3.50 -43.03
N LYS A 229 26.99 2.81 -44.11
CA LYS A 229 26.44 1.53 -44.58
C LYS A 229 27.50 0.42 -44.64
N HIS A 230 27.03 -0.82 -44.50
CA HIS A 230 27.64 -2.10 -44.93
C HIS A 230 29.05 -2.48 -44.40
N GLY A 231 29.18 -3.72 -43.90
CA GLY A 231 30.50 -4.32 -43.67
C GLY A 231 30.50 -5.68 -42.96
N GLN A 232 30.50 -6.76 -43.75
CA GLN A 232 31.10 -8.08 -43.46
C GLN A 232 30.92 -8.75 -42.08
N ARG A 233 30.21 -9.89 -42.09
CA ARG A 233 30.27 -10.95 -41.06
C ARG A 233 31.42 -11.93 -41.40
N PRO A 234 32.34 -12.24 -40.46
CA PRO A 234 33.18 -13.44 -40.53
C PRO A 234 32.39 -14.69 -40.10
N ALA A 235 32.68 -15.83 -40.71
CA ALA A 235 31.98 -17.09 -40.44
C ALA A 235 32.86 -18.31 -40.76
N ASP A 236 33.00 -19.33 -39.91
CA ASP A 236 32.77 -19.36 -38.45
C ASP A 236 34.14 -19.72 -37.78
N ALA A 237 34.47 -20.80 -37.06
CA ALA A 237 33.78 -21.91 -36.40
C ALA A 237 34.71 -22.51 -35.29
N ASN A 238 34.18 -22.92 -34.13
CA ASN A 238 34.77 -23.99 -33.31
C ASN A 238 33.67 -24.71 -32.49
N GLN A 239 33.62 -26.05 -32.53
CA GLN A 239 32.61 -26.84 -31.82
C GLN A 239 33.28 -27.74 -30.78
N GLY A 240 32.82 -27.64 -29.52
CA GLY A 240 33.13 -28.56 -28.43
C GLY A 240 31.83 -28.94 -27.70
N PRO A 241 31.66 -30.19 -27.27
CA PRO A 241 30.35 -30.70 -26.85
C PRO A 241 29.90 -30.12 -25.50
N ARG A 242 28.75 -29.43 -25.50
CA ARG A 242 28.06 -29.08 -24.26
C ARG A 242 27.31 -30.30 -23.73
N HIS A 243 27.75 -30.86 -22.62
CA HIS A 243 26.95 -31.81 -21.85
C HIS A 243 25.65 -31.14 -21.38
N GLY A 244 24.54 -31.88 -21.47
CA GLY A 244 23.21 -31.34 -21.24
C GLY A 244 22.92 -31.02 -19.78
N ALA A 245 22.94 -29.73 -19.43
CA ALA A 245 22.19 -29.25 -18.28
C ALA A 245 20.68 -29.49 -18.55
N LYS A 246 20.06 -30.36 -17.75
CA LYS A 246 18.60 -30.55 -17.80
C LYS A 246 17.93 -29.22 -17.47
N GLY A 247 16.94 -28.82 -18.26
CA GLY A 247 16.26 -27.55 -18.08
C GLY A 247 15.67 -27.43 -16.68
N GLN A 248 15.85 -26.26 -16.05
CA GLN A 248 15.06 -25.87 -14.90
C GLN A 248 13.56 -25.93 -15.29
N PRO A 249 12.66 -26.35 -14.40
CA PRO A 249 11.23 -26.16 -14.65
C PRO A 249 10.97 -24.66 -14.84
N PRO A 250 10.08 -24.26 -15.77
CA PRO A 250 9.75 -22.85 -15.93
C PRO A 250 9.15 -22.35 -14.61
N MET A 251 9.80 -21.35 -14.00
CA MET A 251 9.24 -20.59 -12.89
C MET A 251 7.78 -20.21 -13.23
N PRO A 252 6.81 -20.39 -12.32
CA PRO A 252 5.45 -19.97 -12.57
C PRO A 252 5.47 -18.48 -12.96
N GLN A 253 4.84 -18.15 -14.09
CA GLN A 253 4.73 -16.75 -14.49
C GLN A 253 4.10 -15.97 -13.34
N ARG A 254 4.75 -14.85 -12.97
CA ARG A 254 4.48 -14.11 -11.74
C ARG A 254 2.99 -13.80 -11.63
N GLY A 255 2.48 -13.72 -10.41
CA GLY A 255 1.21 -13.06 -10.11
C GLY A 255 1.26 -11.56 -10.46
N GLU A 256 1.27 -11.25 -11.75
CA GLU A 256 0.65 -10.04 -12.26
C GLU A 256 -0.79 -10.02 -11.75
N ARG A 257 -1.30 -8.84 -11.36
CA ARG A 257 -2.75 -8.65 -11.39
C ARG A 257 -3.15 -8.87 -12.85
N ARG A 258 -3.91 -9.94 -13.13
CA ARG A 258 -4.27 -10.32 -14.51
C ARG A 258 -4.93 -9.14 -15.21
N GLN A 259 -4.75 -9.01 -16.52
CA GLN A 259 -5.58 -8.10 -17.31
C GLN A 259 -7.06 -8.47 -17.08
N GLY A 260 -7.81 -7.59 -16.41
CA GLY A 260 -9.19 -7.84 -15.97
C GLY A 260 -9.39 -8.12 -14.48
N GLU A 261 -8.36 -8.07 -13.63
CA GLU A 261 -8.57 -8.09 -12.16
C GLU A 261 -9.24 -6.81 -11.67
N ASP A 262 -10.40 -6.97 -11.04
CA ASP A 262 -11.23 -5.86 -10.58
C ASP A 262 -10.61 -5.18 -9.35
N ARG A 263 -10.02 -3.99 -9.57
CA ARG A 263 -9.45 -3.13 -8.52
C ARG A 263 -10.48 -2.70 -7.45
N THR A 264 -11.77 -2.90 -7.70
CA THR A 264 -12.87 -2.57 -6.77
C THR A 264 -13.38 -3.77 -5.98
N ALA A 265 -12.84 -4.98 -6.19
CA ALA A 265 -13.32 -6.21 -5.55
C ALA A 265 -13.36 -6.13 -4.01
N ALA A 266 -12.36 -5.51 -3.38
CA ALA A 266 -12.34 -5.27 -1.94
C ALA A 266 -13.49 -4.33 -1.49
N MET A 267 -13.78 -3.29 -2.26
CA MET A 267 -14.89 -2.37 -1.97
C MET A 267 -16.26 -3.06 -2.13
N LYS A 268 -16.40 -3.87 -3.18
CA LYS A 268 -17.63 -4.62 -3.46
C LYS A 268 -17.91 -5.69 -2.40
N GLU A 269 -16.89 -6.41 -1.96
CA GLU A 269 -17.00 -7.37 -0.86
C GLU A 269 -17.29 -6.67 0.48
N ALA A 270 -16.64 -5.54 0.78
CA ALA A 270 -16.95 -4.74 1.98
C ALA A 270 -18.42 -4.30 2.03
N LEU A 271 -18.96 -3.79 0.92
CA LEU A 271 -20.38 -3.42 0.79
C LEU A 271 -21.30 -4.65 0.93
N ALA A 272 -20.93 -5.79 0.33
CA ALA A 272 -21.66 -7.06 0.50
C ALA A 272 -21.63 -7.60 1.94
N LYS A 273 -20.59 -7.24 2.70
CA LYS A 273 -20.45 -7.54 4.12
C LYS A 273 -21.24 -6.59 5.03
N GLY A 274 -21.82 -5.51 4.51
CA GLY A 274 -22.52 -4.49 5.30
C GLY A 274 -21.60 -3.42 5.87
N MET A 275 -20.40 -3.28 5.32
CA MET A 275 -19.49 -2.19 5.65
C MET A 275 -19.78 -0.98 4.76
N ILE A 276 -19.41 0.20 5.22
CA ILE A 276 -19.39 1.41 4.40
C ILE A 276 -18.00 1.55 3.80
N VAL A 277 -17.90 2.03 2.55
CA VAL A 277 -16.61 2.21 1.89
C VAL A 277 -16.33 3.69 1.70
N VAL A 278 -15.19 4.14 2.18
CA VAL A 278 -14.66 5.48 1.91
C VAL A 278 -13.31 5.34 1.23
N SER A 279 -13.18 5.81 -0.01
CA SER A 279 -11.88 5.82 -0.69
C SER A 279 -11.37 7.25 -0.83
N PRO A 280 -10.42 7.68 0.02
CA PRO A 280 -9.77 8.98 -0.12
C PRO A 280 -8.74 8.95 -1.25
N GLY A 281 -8.70 10.04 -2.01
CA GLY A 281 -7.51 10.43 -2.76
C GLY A 281 -6.45 11.03 -1.82
N ALA A 282 -5.23 11.15 -2.34
CA ALA A 282 -4.14 11.88 -1.70
C ALA A 282 -3.15 12.39 -2.76
N ARG A 283 -2.55 13.54 -2.48
CA ARG A 283 -1.40 14.09 -3.21
C ARG A 283 -0.20 13.15 -3.09
N GLY A 284 0.77 13.34 -3.96
CA GLY A 284 1.98 12.53 -3.96
C GLY A 284 3.10 13.15 -4.76
N ARG A 285 4.26 12.50 -4.69
CA ARG A 285 5.60 13.09 -4.87
C ARG A 285 5.88 13.79 -6.20
N THR A 286 5.10 13.52 -7.25
CA THR A 286 5.26 14.09 -8.59
C THR A 286 4.37 15.30 -8.88
N LEU A 287 3.63 15.81 -7.89
CA LEU A 287 2.82 17.02 -8.07
C LEU A 287 3.67 18.30 -7.97
N GLU A 288 3.67 19.05 -9.07
CA GLU A 288 4.39 20.31 -9.30
C GLU A 288 3.35 21.37 -9.75
N ALA A 289 3.44 22.58 -9.21
CA ALA A 289 2.55 23.70 -9.49
C ALA A 289 3.05 24.53 -10.69
N GLN A 290 2.24 25.47 -11.18
CA GLN A 290 2.57 26.29 -12.35
C GLN A 290 3.80 27.22 -12.15
N ASP A 291 4.16 27.50 -10.90
CA ASP A 291 5.38 28.24 -10.52
C ASP A 291 6.64 27.36 -10.41
N GLY A 292 6.52 26.05 -10.66
CA GLY A 292 7.57 25.05 -10.50
C GLY A 292 7.78 24.57 -9.06
N SER A 293 6.91 24.92 -8.12
CA SER A 293 6.99 24.47 -6.73
C SER A 293 6.32 23.11 -6.50
N TYR A 294 6.84 22.33 -5.55
CA TYR A 294 6.34 20.97 -5.27
C TYR A 294 5.38 20.92 -4.07
N TYR A 295 4.15 20.45 -4.30
CA TYR A 295 3.08 20.48 -3.29
C TYR A 295 2.56 19.09 -2.85
N GLY A 296 3.09 18.01 -3.44
CA GLY A 296 2.79 16.61 -3.06
C GLY A 296 3.93 15.84 -2.39
N LYS A 297 4.99 16.51 -1.94
CA LYS A 297 6.12 15.90 -1.22
C LYS A 297 5.74 15.42 0.19
N ALA A 298 6.60 14.65 0.85
CA ALA A 298 6.39 14.31 2.26
C ALA A 298 6.24 15.59 3.12
N PRO A 299 5.27 15.66 4.08
CA PRO A 299 4.33 14.62 4.51
C PRO A 299 2.93 14.68 3.85
N ALA A 300 2.73 15.35 2.71
CA ALA A 300 1.40 15.64 2.15
C ALA A 300 0.47 14.41 2.07
N ALA A 301 0.95 13.29 1.52
CA ALA A 301 0.14 12.08 1.34
C ALA A 301 -0.43 11.47 2.64
N ILE A 302 0.22 11.68 3.80
CA ILE A 302 -0.31 11.23 5.10
C ILE A 302 -1.18 12.31 5.77
N VAL A 303 -0.88 13.59 5.56
CA VAL A 303 -1.74 14.71 5.98
C VAL A 303 -3.11 14.62 5.30
N ASP A 304 -3.13 14.27 4.02
CA ASP A 304 -4.34 14.09 3.21
C ASP A 304 -5.25 12.98 3.76
N LEU A 305 -4.69 11.79 4.01
CA LEU A 305 -5.43 10.67 4.62
C LEU A 305 -5.91 11.00 6.04
N LYS A 306 -5.13 11.77 6.82
CA LYS A 306 -5.56 12.25 8.14
C LYS A 306 -6.73 13.23 8.03
N ALA A 307 -6.69 14.18 7.11
CA ALA A 307 -7.78 15.13 6.90
C ALA A 307 -9.08 14.44 6.47
N ALA A 308 -8.99 13.41 5.61
CA ALA A 308 -10.14 12.56 5.28
C ALA A 308 -10.73 11.85 6.51
N VAL A 309 -9.89 11.30 7.40
CA VAL A 309 -10.35 10.71 8.67
C VAL A 309 -10.98 11.76 9.60
N ARG A 310 -10.43 12.98 9.68
CA ARG A 310 -11.05 14.07 10.45
C ARG A 310 -12.42 14.47 9.91
N TYR A 311 -12.62 14.49 8.58
CA TYR A 311 -13.93 14.72 7.98
C TYR A 311 -14.94 13.66 8.43
N LEU A 312 -14.55 12.38 8.46
CA LEU A 312 -15.43 11.29 8.90
C LEU A 312 -15.82 11.46 10.38
N HIS A 313 -14.86 11.65 11.29
CA HIS A 313 -15.14 11.90 12.71
C HIS A 313 -15.98 13.15 12.96
N ALA A 314 -15.78 14.22 12.18
CA ALA A 314 -16.58 15.45 12.29
C ALA A 314 -18.05 15.24 11.84
N ASN A 315 -18.32 14.24 11.00
CA ASN A 315 -19.64 13.95 10.45
C ASN A 315 -20.28 12.64 10.99
N ASP A 316 -19.64 11.97 11.96
CA ASP A 316 -20.07 10.72 12.61
C ASP A 316 -21.54 10.72 13.08
N LYS A 317 -22.09 11.88 13.45
CA LYS A 317 -23.48 12.05 13.91
C LYS A 317 -24.53 12.14 12.78
N VAL A 318 -24.11 12.26 11.52
CA VAL A 318 -24.99 12.48 10.35
C VAL A 318 -24.69 11.53 9.19
N MET A 319 -23.44 11.05 9.10
CA MET A 319 -23.04 10.03 8.14
C MET A 319 -23.31 8.64 8.74
N PRO A 320 -24.04 7.76 8.04
CA PRO A 320 -24.11 6.34 8.39
C PRO A 320 -22.73 5.70 8.59
N GLY A 321 -22.65 4.76 9.53
CA GLY A 321 -21.45 4.06 9.95
C GLY A 321 -21.04 4.42 11.38
N ASP A 322 -19.85 3.96 11.76
CA ASP A 322 -19.20 4.27 13.03
C ASP A 322 -17.77 4.75 12.71
N ALA A 323 -17.48 6.04 12.86
CA ALA A 323 -16.15 6.60 12.59
C ALA A 323 -15.10 6.10 13.60
N ASN A 324 -15.53 5.61 14.77
CA ASN A 324 -14.68 4.92 15.74
C ASN A 324 -14.32 3.49 15.27
N LYS A 325 -14.84 3.04 14.12
CA LYS A 325 -14.52 1.77 13.43
C LYS A 325 -14.02 1.99 11.99
N ILE A 326 -13.19 3.00 11.75
CA ILE A 326 -12.45 3.14 10.49
C ILE A 326 -11.32 2.10 10.40
N ILE A 327 -11.33 1.27 9.35
CA ILE A 327 -10.26 0.31 9.02
C ILE A 327 -9.54 0.76 7.75
N ALA A 328 -8.31 1.26 7.88
CA ALA A 328 -7.50 1.63 6.71
C ALA A 328 -7.01 0.38 5.96
N ASN A 329 -7.08 0.39 4.63
CA ASN A 329 -6.53 -0.68 3.78
C ASN A 329 -5.63 -0.12 2.66
N GLY A 330 -4.52 -0.79 2.39
CA GLY A 330 -3.66 -0.42 1.27
C GLY A 330 -2.57 -1.44 0.96
N THR A 331 -2.01 -1.29 -0.25
CA THR A 331 -0.90 -2.10 -0.77
C THR A 331 0.34 -1.22 -0.99
N SER A 332 1.56 -1.76 -0.84
CA SER A 332 2.80 -1.05 -1.20
C SER A 332 2.97 0.25 -0.38
N ALA A 333 3.25 1.38 -1.03
CA ALA A 333 3.23 2.71 -0.41
C ALA A 333 1.87 3.06 0.25
N GLY A 334 0.74 2.66 -0.34
CA GLY A 334 -0.58 2.81 0.27
C GLY A 334 -0.78 1.92 1.51
N GLY A 335 -0.10 0.78 1.56
CA GLY A 335 0.00 -0.07 2.76
C GLY A 335 0.89 0.55 3.84
N ALA A 336 2.00 1.19 3.43
CA ALA A 336 2.86 1.97 4.32
C ALA A 336 2.14 3.18 4.91
N LEU A 337 1.34 3.89 4.12
CA LEU A 337 0.51 5.01 4.58
C LEU A 337 -0.66 4.56 5.46
N SER A 338 -1.26 3.39 5.19
CA SER A 338 -2.27 2.80 6.09
C SER A 338 -1.66 2.46 7.46
N ALA A 339 -0.45 1.89 7.47
CA ALA A 339 0.30 1.63 8.70
C ALA A 339 0.76 2.91 9.41
N LEU A 340 1.19 3.94 8.66
CA LEU A 340 1.57 5.23 9.22
C LEU A 340 0.35 5.95 9.84
N LEU A 341 -0.81 5.94 9.17
CA LEU A 341 -2.05 6.50 9.69
C LEU A 341 -2.45 5.85 11.02
N GLY A 342 -2.49 4.51 11.06
CA GLY A 342 -2.79 3.76 12.28
C GLY A 342 -1.73 3.87 13.38
N ALA A 343 -0.49 4.25 13.07
CA ALA A 343 0.56 4.48 14.06
C ALA A 343 0.58 5.90 14.62
N THR A 344 -0.15 6.87 14.02
CA THR A 344 0.07 8.31 14.28
C THR A 344 -1.19 9.10 14.57
N GLY A 345 -2.29 8.46 14.98
CA GLY A 345 -3.54 9.15 15.31
C GLY A 345 -3.33 10.29 16.30
N ASN A 346 -3.85 11.48 15.97
CA ASN A 346 -3.80 12.69 16.80
C ASN A 346 -2.38 13.22 17.11
N GLN A 347 -1.38 12.83 16.32
CA GLN A 347 0.00 13.29 16.49
C GLN A 347 0.19 14.77 16.16
N GLN A 348 0.70 15.55 17.13
CA GLN A 348 0.86 17.00 17.03
C GLN A 348 1.76 17.45 15.85
N ALA A 349 2.65 16.59 15.36
CA ALA A 349 3.53 16.88 14.21
C ALA A 349 2.76 17.23 12.92
N TYR A 350 1.55 16.69 12.74
CA TYR A 350 0.72 16.91 11.54
C TYR A 350 -0.17 18.17 11.64
N GLU A 351 -0.38 18.70 12.86
CA GLU A 351 -1.26 19.84 13.13
C GLU A 351 -1.00 21.10 12.27
N PRO A 352 0.25 21.54 12.01
CA PRO A 352 0.50 22.72 11.18
C PRO A 352 -0.01 22.54 9.75
N TYR A 353 0.17 21.34 9.19
CA TYR A 353 -0.25 21.00 7.83
C TYR A 353 -1.77 20.85 7.75
N LEU A 354 -2.39 20.14 8.71
CA LEU A 354 -3.85 19.95 8.77
C LEU A 354 -4.59 21.29 8.93
N LYS A 355 -4.01 22.23 9.68
CA LYS A 355 -4.53 23.61 9.80
C LYS A 355 -4.31 24.45 8.55
N GLN A 356 -3.20 24.27 7.83
CA GLN A 356 -2.96 24.96 6.54
C GLN A 356 -4.03 24.61 5.49
N LEU A 357 -4.53 23.37 5.48
CA LEU A 357 -5.60 22.93 4.57
C LEU A 357 -7.01 23.26 5.09
N GLY A 358 -7.15 23.69 6.35
CA GLY A 358 -8.46 23.77 7.01
C GLY A 358 -9.15 22.42 7.07
N ALA A 359 -8.46 21.36 7.49
CA ALA A 359 -9.08 20.09 7.86
C ALA A 359 -10.04 20.28 9.04
N ALA A 360 -11.04 19.40 9.18
CA ALA A 360 -12.01 19.48 10.27
C ALA A 360 -11.34 19.33 11.66
N ASP A 361 -11.89 20.00 12.67
CA ASP A 361 -11.40 19.93 14.06
C ASP A 361 -11.96 18.68 14.76
N ALA A 362 -11.33 17.53 14.47
CA ALA A 362 -11.74 16.21 14.92
C ALA A 362 -10.53 15.25 15.03
N SER A 363 -10.77 14.03 15.52
CA SER A 363 -9.75 12.98 15.63
C SER A 363 -9.26 12.50 14.26
N ASP A 364 -7.97 12.18 14.13
CA ASP A 364 -7.40 11.40 13.01
C ASP A 364 -6.90 10.00 13.41
N ALA A 365 -7.28 9.52 14.61
CA ALA A 365 -7.12 8.13 15.00
C ALA A 365 -8.12 7.21 14.27
N ILE A 366 -7.69 5.98 14.00
CA ILE A 366 -8.47 4.91 13.34
C ILE A 366 -8.48 3.64 14.18
N PHE A 367 -9.44 2.75 13.92
CA PHE A 367 -9.68 1.54 14.71
C PHE A 367 -8.68 0.42 14.41
N ALA A 368 -8.39 0.22 13.11
CA ALA A 368 -7.61 -0.92 12.66
C ALA A 368 -6.87 -0.66 11.34
N VAL A 369 -5.83 -1.45 11.08
CA VAL A 369 -5.01 -1.39 9.85
C VAL A 369 -4.99 -2.73 9.14
N SER A 370 -5.25 -2.73 7.84
CA SER A 370 -4.90 -3.79 6.91
C SER A 370 -3.79 -3.30 5.96
N ALA A 371 -2.60 -3.88 6.06
CA ALA A 371 -1.42 -3.45 5.31
C ALA A 371 -0.80 -4.61 4.51
N TYR A 372 -0.93 -4.53 3.19
CA TYR A 372 -0.27 -5.44 2.24
C TYR A 372 1.05 -4.84 1.74
N ALA A 373 2.13 -5.62 1.83
CA ALA A 373 3.47 -5.25 1.40
C ALA A 373 3.90 -3.82 1.83
N PRO A 374 3.77 -3.44 3.12
CA PRO A 374 4.01 -2.06 3.55
C PRO A 374 5.48 -1.68 3.37
N ILE A 375 5.74 -0.73 2.47
CA ILE A 375 7.07 -0.16 2.21
C ILE A 375 7.37 0.96 3.24
N THR A 376 7.41 0.60 4.52
CA THR A 376 7.68 1.51 5.65
C THR A 376 9.18 1.62 5.96
N ASN A 377 9.54 2.47 6.95
CA ASN A 377 10.86 2.47 7.57
C ASN A 377 12.01 2.72 6.57
N LEU A 378 11.77 3.65 5.64
CA LEU A 378 12.59 3.94 4.46
C LEU A 378 14.04 4.32 4.83
N ASP A 379 14.19 5.13 5.88
CA ASP A 379 15.42 5.54 6.54
C ASP A 379 16.32 4.39 7.01
N HIS A 380 15.78 3.18 7.14
CA HIS A 380 16.52 1.95 7.44
C HIS A 380 16.30 0.82 6.42
N ALA A 381 15.52 1.07 5.36
CA ALA A 381 15.12 0.06 4.39
C ALA A 381 16.30 -0.42 3.52
N ASP A 382 17.25 0.45 3.23
CA ASP A 382 18.49 0.09 2.51
C ASP A 382 19.34 -0.93 3.28
N ALA A 383 19.62 -0.66 4.55
CA ALA A 383 20.36 -1.59 5.41
C ALA A 383 19.61 -2.94 5.55
N ALA A 384 18.28 -2.91 5.67
CA ALA A 384 17.45 -4.11 5.73
C ALA A 384 17.41 -4.89 4.40
N TYR A 385 17.47 -4.21 3.24
CA TYR A 385 17.52 -4.84 1.91
C TYR A 385 18.86 -5.53 1.69
N GLU A 386 19.95 -4.87 2.06
CA GLU A 386 21.29 -5.43 1.92
C GLU A 386 21.61 -6.51 2.96
N TRP A 387 21.01 -6.47 4.16
CA TRP A 387 21.03 -7.61 5.08
C TRP A 387 20.46 -8.90 4.45
N LEU A 388 19.42 -8.79 3.61
CA LEU A 388 18.78 -9.95 2.97
C LEU A 388 19.43 -10.33 1.64
N PHE A 389 19.89 -9.37 0.83
CA PHE A 389 20.33 -9.59 -0.56
C PHE A 389 21.83 -9.37 -0.83
N ASN A 390 22.65 -9.07 0.19
CA ASN A 390 24.11 -9.05 0.02
C ASN A 390 24.65 -10.41 -0.47
N GLY A 391 25.63 -10.39 -1.37
CA GLY A 391 26.09 -11.58 -2.11
C GLY A 391 25.14 -12.08 -3.21
N VAL A 392 23.87 -11.65 -3.24
CA VAL A 392 22.95 -11.90 -4.36
C VAL A 392 23.21 -10.84 -5.44
N ASN A 393 24.31 -11.03 -6.17
CA ASN A 393 24.85 -10.05 -7.11
C ASN A 393 24.09 -9.99 -8.44
N ASN A 394 23.35 -11.04 -8.83
CA ASN A 394 22.48 -11.00 -10.00
C ASN A 394 21.10 -10.46 -9.61
N TYR A 395 20.61 -9.46 -10.34
CA TYR A 395 19.34 -8.80 -10.08
C TYR A 395 18.42 -8.81 -11.30
N LYS A 396 17.12 -8.70 -11.03
CA LYS A 396 16.05 -8.66 -12.03
C LYS A 396 15.16 -7.46 -11.77
N ALA A 397 15.61 -6.29 -12.21
CA ALA A 397 14.92 -5.02 -11.98
C ALA A 397 13.61 -4.94 -12.76
N ILE A 398 12.60 -4.30 -12.17
CA ILE A 398 11.37 -3.91 -12.86
C ILE A 398 11.59 -2.52 -13.45
N LYS A 399 11.61 -2.40 -14.77
CA LYS A 399 11.49 -1.11 -15.46
C LYS A 399 10.02 -0.88 -15.80
N VAL A 400 9.42 0.09 -15.10
CA VAL A 400 8.05 0.54 -15.34
C VAL A 400 8.06 1.63 -16.40
N SER A 401 7.20 1.51 -17.41
CA SER A 401 6.98 2.52 -18.45
C SER A 401 5.49 2.68 -18.72
N MET A 402 5.01 3.92 -18.76
CA MET A 402 3.67 4.20 -19.27
C MET A 402 3.70 4.22 -20.80
N LEU A 403 2.82 3.42 -21.41
CA LEU A 403 2.57 3.35 -22.85
C LEU A 403 1.05 3.38 -23.02
N ASP A 404 0.53 4.37 -23.74
CA ASP A 404 -0.90 4.51 -24.07
C ASP A 404 -1.82 4.36 -22.84
N TYR A 405 -1.51 5.12 -21.77
CA TYR A 405 -2.16 5.10 -20.45
C TYR A 405 -2.13 3.75 -19.70
N ASN A 406 -1.42 2.75 -20.23
CA ASN A 406 -1.22 1.46 -19.61
C ASN A 406 0.18 1.35 -18.99
N VAL A 407 0.27 0.70 -17.83
CA VAL A 407 1.52 0.51 -17.09
C VAL A 407 2.21 -0.77 -17.57
N GLN A 408 3.10 -0.66 -18.55
CA GLN A 408 3.94 -1.79 -18.96
C GLN A 408 5.07 -1.99 -17.95
N ARG A 409 5.24 -3.24 -17.49
CA ARG A 409 6.38 -3.66 -16.66
C ARG A 409 7.29 -4.55 -17.49
N THR A 410 8.50 -4.07 -17.75
CA THR A 410 9.57 -4.86 -18.39
C THR A 410 10.59 -5.29 -17.34
N TYR A 411 11.23 -6.44 -17.54
CA TYR A 411 12.28 -6.93 -16.66
C TYR A 411 13.65 -6.67 -17.29
N THR A 412 14.55 -6.07 -16.53
CA THR A 412 15.97 -5.89 -16.92
C THR A 412 16.84 -6.71 -15.98
N ASN A 413 17.46 -7.76 -16.52
CA ASN A 413 18.45 -8.54 -15.78
C ASN A 413 19.79 -7.78 -15.77
N GLY A 414 20.53 -7.88 -14.67
CA GLY A 414 21.88 -7.34 -14.55
C GLY A 414 22.67 -7.98 -13.42
N THR A 415 23.92 -7.56 -13.27
CA THR A 415 24.84 -7.98 -12.20
C THR A 415 25.41 -6.74 -11.54
N LEU A 416 25.55 -6.73 -10.21
CA LEU A 416 26.11 -5.62 -9.46
C LEU A 416 27.59 -5.38 -9.80
N THR A 417 27.97 -4.12 -10.02
CA THR A 417 29.39 -3.72 -10.15
C THR A 417 30.15 -3.91 -8.84
N GLU A 418 31.49 -3.83 -8.87
CA GLU A 418 32.31 -3.93 -7.65
C GLU A 418 32.02 -2.79 -6.66
N GLU A 419 31.72 -1.58 -7.14
CA GLU A 419 31.30 -0.46 -6.29
C GLU A 419 29.92 -0.71 -5.69
N GLN A 420 28.98 -1.30 -6.44
CA GLN A 420 27.67 -1.66 -5.91
C GLN A 420 27.78 -2.79 -4.86
N GLN A 421 28.65 -3.77 -5.06
CA GLN A 421 28.93 -4.81 -4.06
C GLN A 421 29.55 -4.20 -2.79
N LYS A 422 30.49 -3.26 -2.91
CA LYS A 422 31.04 -2.51 -1.77
C LYS A 422 29.97 -1.70 -1.02
N VAL A 423 29.03 -1.07 -1.72
CA VAL A 423 27.89 -0.37 -1.11
C VAL A 423 26.94 -1.37 -0.41
N SER A 424 26.73 -2.55 -0.98
CA SER A 424 25.97 -3.65 -0.35
C SER A 424 26.60 -4.10 0.98
N ASP A 425 27.91 -4.35 1.01
CA ASP A 425 28.64 -4.75 2.21
C ASP A 425 28.56 -3.68 3.31
N GLN A 426 28.72 -2.41 2.94
CA GLN A 426 28.63 -1.28 3.87
C GLN A 426 27.23 -1.10 4.45
N LEU A 427 26.17 -1.14 3.63
CA LEU A 427 24.78 -1.02 4.08
C LEU A 427 24.36 -2.19 4.99
N LYS A 428 24.77 -3.42 4.63
CA LYS A 428 24.54 -4.61 5.47
C LYS A 428 25.12 -4.44 6.87
N ALA A 429 26.32 -3.88 6.99
CA ALA A 429 27.00 -3.70 8.28
C ALA A 429 26.27 -2.75 9.24
N LEU A 430 25.42 -1.85 8.73
CA LEU A 430 24.60 -0.93 9.54
C LEU A 430 23.36 -1.60 10.15
N PHE A 431 22.86 -2.69 9.55
CA PHE A 431 21.58 -3.27 9.95
C PHE A 431 21.55 -3.93 11.36
N PRO A 432 22.59 -4.67 11.81
CA PRO A 432 22.58 -5.29 13.13
C PRO A 432 22.47 -4.28 14.28
N GLU A 433 23.16 -3.14 14.21
CA GLU A 433 23.10 -2.09 15.23
C GLU A 433 21.68 -1.50 15.32
N TYR A 434 21.11 -1.13 14.17
CA TYR A 434 19.73 -0.63 14.10
C TYR A 434 18.72 -1.65 14.65
N LEU A 435 18.75 -2.91 14.19
CA LEU A 435 17.84 -3.96 14.64
C LEU A 435 17.95 -4.19 16.15
N ASN A 436 19.17 -4.28 16.68
CA ASN A 436 19.40 -4.46 18.11
C ASN A 436 18.89 -3.27 18.93
N SER A 437 18.99 -2.03 18.41
CA SER A 437 18.51 -0.81 19.08
C SER A 437 16.98 -0.81 19.29
N LEU A 438 16.22 -1.48 18.42
CA LEU A 438 14.77 -1.61 18.54
C LEU A 438 14.33 -2.46 19.75
N ASN A 439 15.23 -3.25 20.34
CA ASN A 439 14.99 -4.12 21.49
C ASN A 439 13.82 -5.12 21.29
N LEU A 440 13.62 -5.59 20.06
CA LEU A 440 12.51 -6.47 19.69
C LEU A 440 12.57 -7.84 20.38
N LYS A 441 11.40 -8.43 20.62
CA LYS A 441 11.22 -9.72 21.31
C LYS A 441 10.14 -10.56 20.65
N ALA A 442 10.32 -11.88 20.66
CA ALA A 442 9.25 -12.84 20.42
C ALA A 442 9.16 -13.78 21.62
N ASN A 443 7.94 -14.04 22.12
CA ASN A 443 7.69 -14.88 23.30
C ASN A 443 8.60 -14.50 24.51
N GLY A 444 8.77 -13.20 24.75
CA GLY A 444 9.64 -12.65 25.81
C GLY A 444 11.14 -12.70 25.55
N THR A 445 11.61 -13.40 24.51
CA THR A 445 13.03 -13.58 24.17
C THR A 445 13.50 -12.50 23.19
N ASN A 446 14.63 -11.85 23.48
CA ASN A 446 15.21 -10.82 22.60
C ASN A 446 15.59 -11.38 21.22
N LEU A 447 15.21 -10.65 20.18
CA LEU A 447 15.58 -10.91 18.78
C LEU A 447 16.72 -9.98 18.38
N THR A 448 17.90 -10.56 18.15
CA THR A 448 19.14 -9.82 17.88
C THR A 448 19.88 -10.36 16.66
N LEU A 449 20.88 -9.59 16.20
CA LEU A 449 21.85 -9.96 15.17
C LEU A 449 23.28 -9.69 15.64
N ASP A 450 24.22 -10.53 15.21
CA ASP A 450 25.66 -10.32 15.31
C ASP A 450 26.17 -9.38 14.20
N SER A 451 27.47 -9.06 14.22
CA SER A 451 28.12 -8.21 13.20
C SER A 451 28.11 -8.79 11.78
N ASN A 452 27.73 -10.07 11.61
CA ASN A 452 27.62 -10.74 10.31
C ASN A 452 26.18 -10.72 9.78
N GLY A 453 25.21 -10.29 10.59
CA GLY A 453 23.78 -10.34 10.28
C GLY A 453 23.10 -11.66 10.63
N ASN A 454 23.68 -12.49 11.50
CA ASN A 454 23.12 -13.76 11.98
C ASN A 454 22.64 -13.65 13.44
N GLY A 455 21.58 -14.35 13.81
CA GLY A 455 21.07 -14.33 15.19
C GLY A 455 19.61 -14.76 15.30
N SER A 456 19.01 -14.55 16.48
CA SER A 456 17.63 -14.94 16.75
C SER A 456 16.62 -14.21 15.86
N PHE A 457 16.90 -12.98 15.42
CA PHE A 457 16.03 -12.29 14.45
C PHE A 457 16.06 -12.95 13.06
N LYS A 458 17.23 -13.36 12.56
CA LYS A 458 17.36 -14.10 11.28
C LYS A 458 16.59 -15.42 11.32
N GLN A 459 16.67 -16.12 12.45
CA GLN A 459 15.90 -17.34 12.70
C GLN A 459 14.39 -17.07 12.73
N TYR A 460 13.93 -15.98 13.37
CA TYR A 460 12.50 -15.61 13.41
C TYR A 460 11.91 -15.34 12.01
N VAL A 461 12.65 -14.64 11.14
CA VAL A 461 12.23 -14.41 9.73
C VAL A 461 12.16 -15.74 8.96
N ALA A 462 13.15 -16.63 9.14
CA ALA A 462 13.14 -17.97 8.56
C ALA A 462 11.96 -18.82 9.06
N ASP A 463 11.61 -18.72 10.34
CA ASP A 463 10.47 -19.43 10.93
C ASP A 463 9.12 -18.87 10.44
N LYS A 464 8.99 -17.56 10.19
CA LYS A 464 7.79 -16.99 9.55
C LYS A 464 7.63 -17.44 8.09
N LEU A 465 8.73 -17.67 7.35
CA LEU A 465 8.68 -18.34 6.05
C LEU A 465 8.31 -19.83 6.18
N LYS A 466 8.82 -20.52 7.21
CA LYS A 466 8.50 -21.93 7.52
C LYS A 466 7.00 -22.12 7.81
N GLU A 467 6.41 -21.21 8.58
CA GLU A 467 4.95 -21.16 8.78
C GLU A 467 4.18 -20.96 7.47
N SER A 468 4.66 -20.07 6.59
CA SER A 468 4.03 -19.79 5.30
C SER A 468 4.02 -21.02 4.38
N ALA A 469 5.18 -21.69 4.30
CA ALA A 469 5.34 -22.97 3.59
C ALA A 469 4.44 -24.07 4.16
N GLN A 470 4.34 -24.18 5.50
CA GLN A 470 3.48 -25.16 6.14
C GLN A 470 2.00 -24.92 5.81
N ARG A 471 1.50 -23.68 5.93
CA ARG A 471 0.10 -23.34 5.58
C ARG A 471 -0.24 -23.70 4.12
N ALA A 472 0.69 -23.51 3.19
CA ALA A 472 0.51 -23.88 1.79
C ALA A 472 0.55 -25.40 1.56
N TYR A 473 1.44 -26.11 2.25
CA TYR A 473 1.47 -27.58 2.24
C TYR A 473 0.18 -28.16 2.81
N ASP A 474 -0.29 -27.68 3.95
CA ASP A 474 -1.50 -28.20 4.62
C ASP A 474 -2.76 -27.98 3.78
N ALA A 475 -2.87 -26.84 3.09
CA ALA A 475 -4.00 -26.56 2.19
C ALA A 475 -3.98 -27.46 0.95
N HIS A 476 -2.82 -27.63 0.30
CA HIS A 476 -2.71 -28.24 -1.03
C HIS A 476 -1.52 -29.22 -1.14
N PRO A 477 -1.45 -30.29 -0.34
CA PRO A 477 -0.23 -31.11 -0.19
C PRO A 477 0.17 -31.86 -1.46
N ARG A 478 -0.76 -32.07 -2.41
CA ARG A 478 -0.50 -32.69 -3.72
C ARG A 478 0.16 -31.73 -4.73
N HIS A 479 0.09 -30.43 -4.49
CA HIS A 479 0.61 -29.37 -5.36
C HIS A 479 1.85 -28.68 -4.77
N PHE A 480 2.32 -29.13 -3.60
CA PHE A 480 3.51 -28.61 -2.94
C PHE A 480 4.73 -29.48 -3.31
N HIS A 481 5.44 -29.11 -4.37
CA HIS A 481 6.59 -29.87 -4.85
C HIS A 481 7.89 -29.36 -4.22
N VAL A 482 8.28 -29.94 -3.08
CA VAL A 482 9.46 -29.51 -2.26
C VAL A 482 10.75 -29.28 -3.06
N ALA A 483 10.97 -30.02 -4.16
CA ALA A 483 12.14 -29.86 -5.03
C ALA A 483 12.22 -28.51 -5.77
N GLU A 484 11.13 -27.77 -5.87
CA GLU A 484 11.10 -26.39 -6.40
C GLU A 484 11.67 -25.37 -5.39
N TYR A 485 11.73 -25.72 -4.10
CA TYR A 485 12.06 -24.84 -2.98
C TYR A 485 13.34 -25.33 -2.26
N PRO A 486 14.53 -25.26 -2.90
CA PRO A 486 15.80 -25.80 -2.36
C PRO A 486 16.31 -25.08 -1.09
N TRP A 487 15.60 -24.05 -0.66
CA TRP A 487 15.84 -23.26 0.55
C TRP A 487 15.06 -23.75 1.78
N LEU A 488 14.20 -24.76 1.66
CA LEU A 488 13.47 -25.35 2.79
C LEU A 488 13.60 -26.88 2.85
N THR A 489 13.09 -27.50 3.90
CA THR A 489 13.08 -28.96 4.05
C THR A 489 11.73 -29.44 4.57
N LEU A 490 11.11 -30.37 3.83
CA LEU A 490 9.85 -31.04 4.20
C LEU A 490 10.16 -32.49 4.63
N LYS A 491 9.70 -32.89 5.82
CA LYS A 491 9.82 -34.27 6.34
C LYS A 491 8.49 -34.69 6.98
N GLY A 492 7.91 -35.82 6.55
CA GLY A 492 6.66 -36.34 7.12
C GLY A 492 5.50 -35.35 7.10
N GLY A 493 5.38 -34.55 6.03
CA GLY A 493 4.37 -33.49 5.91
C GLY A 493 4.63 -32.22 6.74
N LYS A 494 5.78 -32.11 7.42
CA LYS A 494 6.16 -30.91 8.19
C LYS A 494 7.37 -30.21 7.60
N VAL A 495 7.29 -28.90 7.44
CA VAL A 495 8.43 -28.06 7.03
C VAL A 495 9.33 -27.87 8.25
N THR A 496 10.48 -28.54 8.29
CA THR A 496 11.33 -28.60 9.49
C THR A 496 12.28 -27.43 9.60
N SER A 497 12.69 -26.84 8.48
CA SER A 497 13.75 -25.83 8.42
C SER A 497 13.64 -24.97 7.15
N VAL A 498 14.10 -23.73 7.27
CA VAL A 498 14.25 -22.74 6.20
C VAL A 498 15.65 -22.15 6.30
N ASP A 499 16.31 -22.01 5.14
CA ASP A 499 17.61 -21.38 4.96
C ASP A 499 17.39 -20.03 4.26
N LEU A 500 17.54 -18.93 5.02
CA LEU A 500 17.20 -17.59 4.53
C LEU A 500 18.16 -17.11 3.43
N ASP A 501 19.41 -17.55 3.45
CA ASP A 501 20.42 -17.15 2.47
C ASP A 501 20.17 -17.86 1.12
N LYS A 502 19.83 -19.16 1.16
CA LYS A 502 19.34 -19.88 -0.03
C LYS A 502 18.00 -19.33 -0.53
N TYR A 503 17.11 -18.88 0.36
CA TYR A 503 15.86 -18.22 -0.04
C TYR A 503 16.15 -16.92 -0.80
N ALA A 504 17.06 -16.07 -0.30
CA ALA A 504 17.43 -14.82 -0.95
C ALA A 504 18.07 -15.05 -2.34
N GLN A 505 18.92 -16.08 -2.47
CA GLN A 505 19.47 -16.51 -3.76
C GLN A 505 18.40 -17.01 -4.73
N TRP A 506 17.46 -17.85 -4.26
CA TRP A 506 16.40 -18.47 -5.06
C TRP A 506 15.33 -17.48 -5.51
N VAL A 507 14.94 -16.52 -4.65
CA VAL A 507 13.95 -15.49 -4.98
C VAL A 507 14.52 -14.40 -5.90
N GLU A 508 15.85 -14.32 -6.03
CA GLU A 508 16.67 -13.31 -6.74
C GLU A 508 16.51 -11.87 -6.21
N ARG A 509 17.57 -11.05 -6.29
CA ARG A 509 17.50 -9.60 -6.01
C ARG A 509 16.60 -8.86 -7.03
N GLN A 510 15.90 -7.80 -6.60
CA GLN A 510 15.14 -6.92 -7.51
C GLN A 510 15.77 -5.53 -7.68
N LYS A 511 16.22 -4.91 -6.58
CA LYS A 511 16.78 -3.55 -6.56
C LYS A 511 18.32 -3.58 -6.43
N THR A 512 19.01 -2.65 -7.10
CA THR A 512 20.45 -2.36 -6.88
C THR A 512 20.66 -1.65 -5.55
N PRO A 513 21.88 -1.69 -4.95
CA PRO A 513 22.19 -0.93 -3.74
C PRO A 513 22.63 0.52 -4.06
N PRO A 514 22.19 1.52 -3.28
CA PRO A 514 21.07 1.48 -2.33
C PRO A 514 19.74 1.27 -3.07
N ALA A 515 18.84 0.53 -2.43
CA ALA A 515 17.54 0.12 -2.93
C ALA A 515 16.45 1.20 -2.78
N PHE A 516 16.63 2.19 -1.90
CA PHE A 516 15.67 3.25 -1.61
C PHE A 516 16.32 4.63 -1.69
N ASP A 517 17.43 4.89 -1.02
CA ASP A 517 18.14 6.18 -1.07
C ASP A 517 19.29 6.15 -2.10
N GLY A 518 18.95 6.31 -3.38
CA GLY A 518 19.90 6.22 -4.47
C GLY A 518 20.97 7.31 -4.40
N LEU A 519 22.24 6.92 -4.52
CA LEU A 519 23.40 7.83 -4.44
C LEU A 519 23.41 8.92 -5.53
N ASP A 520 22.57 8.79 -6.56
CA ASP A 520 22.37 9.74 -7.67
C ASP A 520 21.00 10.45 -7.63
N LEU A 521 20.25 10.31 -6.52
CA LEU A 521 18.89 10.83 -6.31
C LEU A 521 17.83 10.32 -7.29
N SER A 522 18.05 9.17 -7.94
CA SER A 522 17.19 8.66 -9.03
C SER A 522 15.91 7.92 -8.61
N THR A 523 15.72 7.62 -7.32
CA THR A 523 14.61 6.75 -6.87
C THR A 523 13.28 7.49 -6.68
N GLY A 524 12.19 6.73 -6.52
CA GLY A 524 10.90 7.31 -6.14
C GLY A 524 10.90 7.83 -4.70
N GLU A 525 11.70 7.23 -3.84
CA GLU A 525 11.83 7.55 -2.43
C GLU A 525 12.67 8.82 -2.22
N ASN A 526 13.74 9.03 -3.01
CA ASN A 526 14.44 10.32 -3.07
C ASN A 526 13.50 11.45 -3.51
N ASN A 527 12.61 11.16 -4.46
CA ASN A 527 11.63 12.10 -4.98
C ASN A 527 10.47 12.37 -3.99
N LEU A 528 10.11 11.42 -3.12
CA LEU A 528 9.17 11.61 -2.00
C LEU A 528 9.72 12.60 -0.98
N PHE A 529 10.98 12.41 -0.57
CA PHE A 529 11.65 13.24 0.42
C PHE A 529 12.24 14.55 -0.14
N GLY A 530 11.88 14.91 -1.36
CA GLY A 530 12.01 16.28 -1.84
C GLY A 530 11.23 17.28 -0.96
N ASN A 531 11.43 18.57 -1.20
CA ASN A 531 10.66 19.66 -0.60
C ASN A 531 10.12 20.59 -1.69
N ALA A 532 9.37 21.61 -1.28
CA ALA A 532 8.73 22.58 -2.16
C ALA A 532 9.64 23.27 -3.21
N LYS A 533 10.96 23.28 -2.99
CA LYS A 533 11.98 23.89 -3.87
C LYS A 533 13.06 22.91 -4.33
N THR A 534 12.96 21.62 -3.98
CA THR A 534 14.00 20.63 -4.28
C THR A 534 13.34 19.30 -4.60
N ASN A 535 13.34 18.91 -5.87
CA ASN A 535 12.54 17.78 -6.35
C ASN A 535 12.93 16.44 -5.70
N ASN A 536 14.23 16.22 -5.44
CA ASN A 536 14.76 15.00 -4.84
C ASN A 536 15.77 15.33 -3.73
N GLN A 537 15.77 14.57 -2.63
CA GLN A 537 16.76 14.69 -1.54
C GLN A 537 17.17 13.31 -1.02
N HIS A 538 18.30 13.24 -0.30
CA HIS A 538 18.67 12.08 0.50
C HIS A 538 17.89 12.08 1.82
N PHE A 539 17.65 10.90 2.38
CA PHE A 539 16.91 10.71 3.64
C PHE A 539 17.62 9.75 4.62
N THR A 540 18.72 9.14 4.18
CA THR A 540 19.69 8.41 4.99
C THR A 540 21.01 9.17 5.06
N LYS A 541 21.69 9.13 6.22
CA LYS A 541 23.02 9.73 6.35
C LYS A 541 24.03 9.08 5.40
N TYR A 542 23.93 7.76 5.22
CA TYR A 542 24.87 6.99 4.38
C TYR A 542 24.84 7.46 2.92
N ALA A 543 23.65 7.63 2.32
CA ALA A 543 23.56 8.06 0.93
C ALA A 543 23.98 9.52 0.73
N TYR A 544 23.66 10.40 1.70
CA TYR A 544 24.12 11.79 1.69
C TYR A 544 25.66 11.88 1.77
N ASP A 545 26.29 11.14 2.69
CA ASP A 545 27.76 11.09 2.85
C ASP A 545 28.47 10.51 1.61
N ASN A 546 27.80 9.65 0.82
CA ASN A 546 28.34 8.95 -0.34
C ASN A 546 27.70 9.40 -1.68
N SER A 547 27.12 10.61 -1.70
CA SER A 547 26.39 11.12 -2.86
C SER A 547 27.29 11.30 -4.09
N LYS A 548 26.77 10.93 -5.26
CA LYS A 548 27.43 11.06 -6.57
C LYS A 548 27.06 12.36 -7.29
N VAL A 549 26.18 13.17 -6.70
CA VAL A 549 25.65 14.41 -7.27
C VAL A 549 25.65 15.52 -6.21
N SER A 550 25.53 16.78 -6.64
CA SER A 550 25.25 17.87 -5.69
C SER A 550 23.85 17.66 -5.11
N SER A 551 23.76 17.53 -3.79
CA SER A 551 22.57 17.02 -3.11
C SER A 551 22.33 17.72 -1.77
N SER A 552 21.18 17.43 -1.17
CA SER A 552 20.82 17.89 0.17
C SER A 552 20.10 16.77 0.93
N MET A 553 20.15 16.84 2.26
CA MET A 553 19.41 15.95 3.16
C MET A 553 18.02 16.51 3.42
N ALA A 554 17.01 15.65 3.45
CA ALA A 554 15.65 15.98 3.88
C ALA A 554 15.62 16.37 5.37
N ASP A 555 14.57 17.08 5.78
CA ASP A 555 14.36 17.46 7.19
C ASP A 555 14.15 16.18 8.04
N PRO A 556 14.96 15.93 9.09
CA PRO A 556 14.83 14.73 9.91
C PRO A 556 13.45 14.55 10.55
N GLU A 557 12.72 15.62 10.86
CA GLU A 557 11.35 15.52 11.37
C GLU A 557 10.37 15.09 10.27
N VAL A 558 10.59 15.46 9.00
CA VAL A 558 9.80 14.95 7.86
C VAL A 558 10.12 13.48 7.57
N VAL A 559 11.37 13.05 7.71
CA VAL A 559 11.75 11.63 7.60
C VAL A 559 11.05 10.79 8.68
N LYS A 560 11.12 11.26 9.93
CA LYS A 560 10.41 10.69 11.09
C LYS A 560 8.89 10.64 10.87
N MET A 561 8.26 11.73 10.40
CA MET A 561 6.83 11.78 10.05
C MET A 561 6.41 10.81 8.93
N MET A 562 7.35 10.16 8.23
CA MET A 562 7.04 9.14 7.23
C MET A 562 7.32 7.70 7.71
N ASN A 563 7.79 7.51 8.94
CA ASN A 563 8.15 6.21 9.50
C ASN A 563 7.33 5.86 10.77
N PRO A 564 6.44 4.84 10.74
CA PRO A 564 5.64 4.45 11.90
C PRO A 564 6.46 3.94 13.10
N MET A 565 7.70 3.49 12.90
CA MET A 565 8.53 2.90 13.96
C MET A 565 8.85 3.88 15.10
N TYR A 566 8.84 5.20 14.84
CA TYR A 566 9.04 6.25 15.83
C TYR A 566 7.81 6.56 16.69
N TYR A 567 6.63 6.03 16.33
CA TYR A 567 5.36 6.35 16.99
C TYR A 567 4.74 5.14 17.70
N ILE A 568 5.32 3.94 17.56
CA ILE A 568 4.85 2.72 18.22
C ILE A 568 5.58 2.55 19.55
N ASP A 569 5.18 3.36 20.53
CA ASP A 569 5.58 3.24 21.93
C ASP A 569 4.40 3.48 22.90
N SER A 570 4.66 3.36 24.20
CA SER A 570 3.64 3.49 25.24
C SER A 570 3.15 4.92 25.49
N SER A 571 3.89 5.95 25.08
CA SER A 571 3.48 7.36 25.21
C SER A 571 2.41 7.75 24.18
N ASN A 572 2.43 7.09 23.01
CA ASN A 572 1.47 7.31 21.94
C ASN A 572 0.29 6.30 21.94
N LYS A 573 0.16 5.40 22.93
CA LYS A 573 -0.89 4.35 22.88
C LYS A 573 -2.34 4.84 22.61
N PRO A 574 -2.85 5.99 23.08
CA PRO A 574 -4.19 6.46 22.69
C PRO A 574 -4.31 6.96 21.22
N GLY A 575 -3.19 7.12 20.51
CA GLY A 575 -3.12 7.48 19.09
C GLY A 575 -2.77 6.33 18.15
N VAL A 576 -2.42 5.14 18.67
CA VAL A 576 -2.13 3.95 17.86
C VAL A 576 -3.38 3.08 17.78
N ALA A 577 -3.74 2.63 16.58
CA ALA A 577 -4.82 1.67 16.34
C ALA A 577 -4.59 0.36 17.13
N GLU A 578 -5.64 -0.27 17.63
CA GLU A 578 -5.47 -1.47 18.47
C GLU A 578 -5.27 -2.75 17.63
N TYR A 579 -5.85 -2.83 16.43
CA TYR A 579 -5.90 -4.06 15.62
C TYR A 579 -5.14 -3.94 14.29
N TRP A 580 -4.20 -4.86 14.05
CA TRP A 580 -3.31 -4.83 12.89
C TRP A 580 -3.31 -6.14 12.12
N ARG A 581 -3.54 -6.07 10.81
CA ARG A 581 -3.41 -7.18 9.87
C ARG A 581 -2.33 -6.88 8.85
N ILE A 582 -1.15 -7.48 9.03
CA ILE A 582 0.01 -7.24 8.17
C ILE A 582 0.25 -8.46 7.27
N ARG A 583 0.44 -8.22 5.99
CA ARG A 583 0.72 -9.23 4.97
C ARG A 583 1.90 -8.82 4.11
N HIS A 584 2.80 -9.75 3.79
CA HIS A 584 3.86 -9.54 2.81
C HIS A 584 4.09 -10.82 2.00
N GLY A 585 4.37 -10.71 0.71
CA GLY A 585 4.47 -11.87 -0.18
C GLY A 585 5.80 -12.62 -0.04
N SER A 586 5.80 -13.96 -0.09
CA SER A 586 7.04 -14.76 -0.09
C SER A 586 7.78 -14.78 -1.44
N LEU A 587 7.28 -14.04 -2.44
CA LEU A 587 7.98 -13.65 -3.68
C LEU A 587 7.99 -12.12 -3.85
N ASP A 588 7.68 -11.38 -2.79
CA ASP A 588 7.78 -9.93 -2.74
C ASP A 588 9.17 -9.53 -2.23
N LYS A 589 9.85 -8.80 -3.11
CA LYS A 589 11.24 -8.36 -3.02
C LYS A 589 11.38 -6.90 -3.41
N ASP A 590 10.28 -6.15 -3.36
CA ASP A 590 10.25 -4.69 -3.49
C ASP A 590 10.78 -4.02 -2.20
N THR A 591 10.69 -4.72 -1.06
CA THR A 591 11.47 -4.47 0.17
C THR A 591 11.93 -5.77 0.83
N SER A 592 12.70 -5.65 1.92
CA SER A 592 13.18 -6.79 2.72
C SER A 592 12.09 -7.38 3.60
N LEU A 593 12.08 -8.70 3.76
CA LEU A 593 11.20 -9.41 4.72
C LEU A 593 11.34 -8.87 6.15
N ALA A 594 12.49 -8.29 6.51
CA ALA A 594 12.72 -7.68 7.81
C ALA A 594 11.78 -6.49 8.10
N ILE A 595 11.40 -5.70 7.09
CA ILE A 595 10.62 -4.46 7.29
C ILE A 595 9.22 -4.71 7.88
N PRO A 596 8.33 -5.52 7.27
CA PRO A 596 7.05 -5.85 7.87
C PRO A 596 7.19 -6.67 9.16
N THR A 597 8.29 -7.44 9.30
CA THR A 597 8.57 -8.22 10.52
C THR A 597 8.90 -7.33 11.71
N MET A 598 9.74 -6.31 11.54
CA MET A 598 10.07 -5.33 12.58
C MET A 598 8.85 -4.52 12.99
N LEU A 599 8.01 -4.11 12.02
CA LEU A 599 6.75 -3.41 12.30
C LEU A 599 5.82 -4.28 13.16
N ALA A 600 5.58 -5.54 12.76
CA ALA A 600 4.75 -6.47 13.51
C ALA A 600 5.27 -6.70 14.94
N LEU A 601 6.55 -7.02 15.10
CA LEU A 601 7.20 -7.20 16.41
C LEU A 601 7.12 -5.95 17.28
N LYS A 602 7.34 -4.76 16.72
CA LYS A 602 7.26 -3.48 17.45
C LYS A 602 5.86 -3.21 17.99
N LEU A 603 4.82 -3.60 17.23
CA LEU A 603 3.42 -3.54 17.66
C LEU A 603 3.12 -4.59 18.75
N GLU A 604 3.46 -5.87 18.50
CA GLU A 604 3.31 -6.97 19.48
C GLU A 604 3.97 -6.63 20.83
N ASN A 605 5.15 -6.03 20.79
CA ASN A 605 5.95 -5.67 21.98
C ASN A 605 5.40 -4.47 22.77
N ASN A 606 4.50 -3.68 22.18
CA ASN A 606 3.77 -2.62 22.87
C ASN A 606 2.32 -3.03 23.21
N GLY A 607 1.96 -4.29 22.98
CA GLY A 607 0.66 -4.86 23.37
C GLY A 607 -0.51 -4.34 22.55
N TYR A 608 -0.37 -4.36 21.21
CA TYR A 608 -1.49 -4.25 20.25
C TYR A 608 -1.80 -5.64 19.67
N ASP A 609 -2.99 -5.86 19.11
CA ASP A 609 -3.35 -7.12 18.43
C ASP A 609 -2.76 -7.14 17.01
N VAL A 610 -1.95 -8.15 16.70
CA VAL A 610 -1.18 -8.23 15.45
C VAL A 610 -1.34 -9.59 14.78
N ASN A 611 -2.05 -9.58 13.65
CA ASN A 611 -2.19 -10.70 12.74
C ASN A 611 -1.18 -10.57 11.58
N PHE A 612 0.10 -10.87 11.84
CA PHE A 612 1.18 -10.83 10.84
C PHE A 612 1.44 -12.19 10.18
N GLN A 613 1.47 -12.23 8.84
CA GLN A 613 1.80 -13.45 8.07
C GLN A 613 2.54 -13.13 6.76
N PHE A 614 3.51 -13.97 6.38
CA PHE A 614 3.95 -14.08 4.99
C PHE A 614 2.96 -14.93 4.18
N ALA A 615 2.57 -14.44 3.01
CA ALA A 615 1.68 -15.10 2.05
C ALA A 615 2.48 -15.93 1.04
N TRP A 616 2.20 -17.23 0.96
CA TRP A 616 2.99 -18.18 0.17
C TRP A 616 2.92 -17.92 -1.33
N ASN A 617 4.06 -18.06 -2.02
CA ASN A 617 4.26 -17.83 -3.45
C ASN A 617 3.61 -16.54 -4.01
N THR A 618 3.40 -15.55 -3.13
CA THR A 618 2.70 -14.31 -3.46
C THR A 618 3.73 -13.22 -3.78
N PRO A 619 3.63 -12.51 -4.92
CA PRO A 619 4.53 -11.42 -5.29
C PRO A 619 4.12 -10.10 -4.61
N HIS A 620 4.70 -8.98 -5.05
CA HIS A 620 4.31 -7.65 -4.59
C HIS A 620 2.89 -7.27 -5.06
N SER A 621 1.92 -7.54 -4.19
CA SER A 621 0.49 -7.31 -4.40
C SER A 621 -0.25 -7.21 -3.05
N GLY A 622 -1.56 -6.98 -3.11
CA GLY A 622 -2.47 -6.94 -1.97
C GLY A 622 -3.91 -7.19 -2.42
N ASP A 623 -4.82 -7.25 -1.45
CA ASP A 623 -6.24 -7.59 -1.62
C ASP A 623 -6.48 -9.03 -2.16
N TYR A 624 -5.50 -9.92 -2.05
CA TYR A 624 -5.56 -11.29 -2.59
C TYR A 624 -6.21 -12.33 -1.64
N ASP A 625 -6.41 -11.98 -0.37
CA ASP A 625 -7.00 -12.87 0.65
C ASP A 625 -8.26 -12.27 1.29
N LEU A 626 -9.15 -11.69 0.45
CA LEU A 626 -10.38 -11.00 0.89
C LEU A 626 -11.25 -11.80 1.87
N PRO A 627 -11.52 -13.11 1.71
CA PRO A 627 -12.30 -13.85 2.70
C PRO A 627 -11.65 -13.84 4.10
N GLN A 628 -10.32 -13.93 4.15
CA GLN A 628 -9.52 -13.86 5.38
C GLN A 628 -9.27 -12.42 5.86
N LEU A 629 -9.53 -11.40 5.03
CA LEU A 629 -9.57 -9.99 5.44
C LEU A 629 -10.89 -9.70 6.13
N PHE A 630 -12.02 -9.94 5.47
CA PHE A 630 -13.33 -9.60 6.01
C PHE A 630 -13.72 -10.47 7.20
N ALA A 631 -13.34 -11.76 7.26
CA ALA A 631 -13.52 -12.57 8.46
C ALA A 631 -12.73 -12.02 9.68
N TRP A 632 -11.56 -11.40 9.46
CA TRP A 632 -10.83 -10.72 10.54
C TRP A 632 -11.52 -9.41 10.95
N ILE A 633 -11.96 -8.58 9.99
CA ILE A 633 -12.69 -7.34 10.30
C ILE A 633 -13.98 -7.65 11.08
N GLU A 634 -14.78 -8.62 10.62
CA GLU A 634 -16.01 -9.02 11.31
C GLU A 634 -15.73 -9.51 12.74
N ASN A 635 -14.63 -10.23 12.97
CA ASN A 635 -14.23 -10.69 14.31
C ASN A 635 -13.87 -9.55 15.29
N ILE A 636 -13.30 -8.44 14.80
CA ILE A 636 -12.90 -7.29 15.66
C ILE A 636 -13.99 -6.21 15.78
N THR A 637 -14.96 -6.16 14.86
CA THR A 637 -16.01 -5.10 14.82
C THR A 637 -17.37 -5.53 15.38
N LYS A 638 -17.67 -6.84 15.42
CA LYS A 638 -18.94 -7.41 15.89
C LYS A 638 -18.89 -7.90 17.34
N PRO A 639 -20.00 -7.81 18.09
CA PRO A 639 -20.16 -8.47 19.39
C PRO A 639 -19.94 -10.00 19.33
N GLN A 640 -19.35 -10.54 20.39
CA GLN A 640 -18.94 -11.97 20.50
C GLN A 640 -20.10 -12.98 20.53
N ASP A 641 -21.34 -12.52 20.75
CA ASP A 641 -22.56 -13.30 20.63
C ASP A 641 -23.09 -13.35 19.19
N GLN A 642 -22.89 -12.30 18.38
CA GLN A 642 -23.22 -12.31 16.96
C GLN A 642 -22.33 -13.29 16.17
N LEU A 643 -21.03 -13.35 16.50
CA LEU A 643 -20.06 -14.26 15.87
C LEU A 643 -20.38 -15.76 16.06
N LYS A 644 -21.31 -16.12 16.94
CA LYS A 644 -21.68 -17.51 17.26
C LYS A 644 -22.92 -18.01 16.53
N ARG A 645 -23.57 -17.17 15.70
CA ARG A 645 -24.67 -17.62 14.85
C ARG A 645 -24.08 -18.30 13.61
N PRO A 646 -24.24 -19.63 13.43
CA PRO A 646 -23.90 -20.25 12.15
C PRO A 646 -24.83 -19.68 11.07
N GLU A 647 -24.32 -19.52 9.85
CA GLU A 647 -25.17 -19.25 8.70
C GLU A 647 -26.18 -20.39 8.55
N LYS A 648 -27.45 -20.12 8.93
CA LYS A 648 -28.55 -20.89 8.36
C LYS A 648 -28.54 -20.59 6.87
N LEU A 649 -28.15 -21.57 6.06
CA LEU A 649 -28.47 -21.55 4.64
C LEU A 649 -29.97 -21.26 4.51
N GLU A 650 -30.30 -20.17 3.85
CA GLU A 650 -31.68 -19.81 3.56
C GLU A 650 -32.32 -20.98 2.81
N ASN A 651 -33.47 -21.45 3.28
CA ASN A 651 -34.11 -22.65 2.75
C ASN A 651 -34.33 -22.49 1.24
N ARG A 652 -33.55 -23.21 0.43
CA ARG A 652 -33.98 -23.54 -0.93
C ARG A 652 -35.33 -24.26 -0.79
N PRO A 653 -36.39 -23.84 -1.49
CA PRO A 653 -37.56 -24.68 -1.61
C PRO A 653 -37.13 -25.99 -2.26
N GLU A 654 -37.41 -27.12 -1.61
CA GLU A 654 -37.15 -28.43 -2.20
C GLU A 654 -37.97 -28.58 -3.49
N PRO A 655 -37.43 -29.20 -4.55
CA PRO A 655 -38.20 -29.47 -5.75
C PRO A 655 -39.34 -30.43 -5.37
N GLN A 656 -40.58 -29.98 -5.56
CA GLN A 656 -41.77 -30.78 -5.24
C GLN A 656 -41.73 -32.09 -6.03
N GLY A 657 -41.59 -33.21 -5.30
CA GLY A 657 -41.84 -34.54 -5.84
C GLY A 657 -43.32 -34.69 -6.24
N PRO A 658 -43.65 -35.63 -7.15
CA PRO A 658 -45.01 -35.78 -7.63
C PRO A 658 -45.97 -36.19 -6.51
N GLU A 659 -47.18 -35.63 -6.54
CA GLU A 659 -48.23 -35.90 -5.55
C GLU A 659 -48.60 -37.39 -5.50
N ALA A 660 -48.66 -37.95 -4.29
CA ALA A 660 -49.22 -39.27 -4.01
C ALA A 660 -50.63 -39.12 -3.41
N GLY A 661 -51.57 -39.96 -3.87
CA GLY A 661 -53.00 -39.82 -3.59
C GLY A 661 -53.47 -40.23 -2.18
N ALA A 662 -54.77 -40.06 -1.96
CA ALA A 662 -55.47 -40.28 -0.69
C ALA A 662 -55.48 -41.76 -0.21
N PRO A 663 -55.68 -42.03 1.10
CA PRO A 663 -55.46 -43.35 1.70
C PRO A 663 -56.67 -44.30 1.63
N GLY A 664 -56.38 -45.60 1.55
CA GLY A 664 -57.34 -46.70 1.71
C GLY A 664 -56.65 -48.06 1.88
N ALA A 665 -57.13 -48.89 2.81
CA ALA A 665 -56.64 -50.25 3.12
C ALA A 665 -57.56 -51.33 2.49
N PRO A 666 -57.24 -52.65 2.47
CA PRO A 666 -56.20 -53.37 3.23
C PRO A 666 -55.33 -54.39 2.42
N ALA A 667 -54.51 -55.15 3.16
CA ALA A 667 -53.57 -56.23 2.72
C ALA A 667 -54.29 -57.59 2.47
N PRO A 668 -53.62 -58.76 2.23
CA PRO A 668 -52.17 -59.07 2.17
C PRO A 668 -51.70 -60.05 1.04
N ALA A 669 -50.38 -60.34 0.95
CA ALA A 669 -49.77 -61.70 0.87
C ALA A 669 -48.32 -61.71 0.32
N GLY A 670 -47.44 -62.55 0.91
CA GLY A 670 -46.11 -62.94 0.37
C GLY A 670 -44.99 -61.88 0.44
N ASP A 671 -43.70 -62.23 0.46
CA ASP A 671 -43.06 -63.53 0.78
C ASP A 671 -41.64 -63.29 1.35
N GLN A 672 -40.92 -64.36 1.71
CA GLN A 672 -39.67 -64.39 2.47
C GLN A 672 -38.43 -63.87 1.70
N GLY A 673 -37.43 -63.30 2.39
CA GLY A 673 -36.27 -62.70 1.71
C GLY A 673 -35.06 -62.25 2.56
N GLN A 674 -34.61 -63.07 3.52
CA GLN A 674 -33.28 -63.10 4.17
C GLN A 674 -32.36 -61.85 4.28
N ALA A 675 -31.92 -61.60 5.52
CA ALA A 675 -30.68 -60.89 5.89
C ALA A 675 -29.74 -61.90 6.60
N PRO A 676 -28.60 -61.52 7.24
CA PRO A 676 -27.42 -60.78 6.72
C PRO A 676 -26.05 -61.46 7.09
N ALA A 677 -24.94 -60.93 6.55
CA ALA A 677 -23.58 -60.97 7.15
C ALA A 677 -22.76 -59.79 6.55
N GLN A 678 -21.88 -59.02 7.22
CA GLN A 678 -21.03 -59.12 8.42
C GLN A 678 -19.75 -59.98 8.33
N ALA A 679 -18.68 -59.34 7.82
CA ALA A 679 -17.31 -59.30 8.41
C ALA A 679 -16.51 -60.63 8.54
N PRO A 680 -15.24 -60.64 9.04
CA PRO A 680 -14.30 -59.54 9.34
C PRO A 680 -12.99 -59.62 8.52
N ALA A 681 -11.86 -59.12 9.05
CA ALA A 681 -10.60 -58.92 8.33
C ALA A 681 -9.37 -59.64 8.96
N THR A 682 -8.33 -59.81 8.13
CA THR A 682 -6.92 -60.15 8.44
C THR A 682 -6.05 -59.36 7.45
N SER A 683 -5.14 -58.44 7.80
CA SER A 683 -3.90 -58.53 8.61
C SER A 683 -2.72 -59.16 7.86
N GLU A 684 -1.58 -58.46 7.86
CA GLU A 684 -0.24 -58.83 7.33
C GLU A 684 -0.11 -58.91 5.78
N GLY A 685 1.01 -58.52 5.16
CA GLY A 685 2.17 -57.79 5.70
C GLY A 685 3.41 -57.76 4.77
N ASN A 686 3.79 -56.57 4.28
CA ASN A 686 5.16 -56.12 3.91
C ASN A 686 5.12 -54.67 3.40
#